data_AF-Q61666-F1
#
_entry.id   AF-Q61666-F1
#
_cell.length_a   1.000
_cell.length_b   1.000
_cell.length_c   1.000
_cell.angle_alpha   90.00
_cell.angle_beta   90.00
_cell.angle_gamma   90.00
#
_symmetry.space_group_name_H-M   'P 1'
#
loop_
_entity.id
_entity.type
_entity.pdbx_description
1 polymer ?
#
loop_
_entity_poly.entity_id
_entity_poly.type
_entity_poly.pdbx_seq_one_letter_code
_entity_poly.pdbx_strand_id
1 'polypeptide(L)'
;MKLLKPTWVNHNGKPIFSVDIHPDGTKFATGGQGQDSGKVVIWNMSPVLQEDDEKDENIPKMLCQMDNHLACVNCVRWSNSGMYLASGGDDKLIMVWKRATYIGPSTVFGSSGKLANVEQWRCVSILRSHSGDVMDVAWSPHDAWLASCSVDNTVVIWNAVKFPEILATLRGHSGLVKGLTWDPVGKYIASQADDRSLKVWRTLDWQLETSITKPFDECGGTTHVLRLSWSPDGHYLVSAHAMNNSGPTAQIIEREGWKTNMDFVGHRKAVTVVKFNPKIFKKKQKNGSSTKPSCPYCCCAVGSKDRSLSVWLTCLKRPLVVIHELFDKSIMDISWTLNGLGILVCSMDGSVAFLDFSQDELGDPLSEEEKSRIHQSTYGKSLAIMTEAQLSTAVIENPEMLKYQRRQQQQQLDQKNATTRETSSASSVTGVVNGESLEDIRKNLLKKQVETRTADGRRRITPLCIAQLDTGDFSTAFFNSIPLSSSLAGTMLSSPSGQQLLPLDSSTPSFGASKPCTEPVAATSARPTGESVSKDSMNATSTPAASSPSVLTTPSKIEPMKAFDSRFTERSKATPGAPSLTSVIPTAVERLKEQNLVKELRSRELESSSDSDEKVHLAKPSSLSKRKLELEVETVEKKKKGRPRKDSRLLPMSLSVQSPAALSTEKEAMCLSAPALALKLPIPGPQRAFTLQVSSDPSMYIEVENEVTTVGGIRLSRLKCNREGKEWETVLSSRVLTAAGSCDVVCVACEKRMLSVFSTCGRRLLPPILLPSPISTLHCTGPYVMALTAAATLSVWDVHRQVVVVKEESLHSILSGSDMTVSQILLTQHGIPVMNLSDGKAYCFNPSLSTWNLVSDKQDSLAQCADFRNSLPSQDAMLCSGPLAIIQGRTSNSGRQAARLFSVPHVVQQETTLAYLENQVAAALTLQSSHEYRHWLLLYARYLVNEGFEYRLREICKDLLGPVHCSTGSQWESTVVGLRKRELLKELLPVIGQNLRFQRLFTECQEQLDILRDK
;
A
#
# COMPACT_ATOMS: atom_id res chain seq x y z
N MET A 1 2.00 11.29 -37.90
CA MET A 1 2.32 11.43 -36.47
C MET A 1 3.40 12.48 -36.33
N LYS A 2 3.20 13.52 -35.52
CA LYS A 2 4.26 14.41 -35.04
C LYS A 2 4.70 13.96 -33.64
N LEU A 3 5.93 14.30 -33.24
CA LEU A 3 6.45 14.11 -31.88
C LEU A 3 7.02 15.44 -31.39
N LEU A 4 6.55 15.90 -30.24
CA LEU A 4 6.94 17.16 -29.60
C LEU A 4 7.44 16.88 -28.16
N LYS A 5 8.45 17.63 -27.73
CA LYS A 5 9.04 17.54 -26.38
C LYS A 5 9.17 18.95 -25.79
N PRO A 6 8.13 19.48 -25.12
CA PRO A 6 8.17 20.81 -24.53
C PRO A 6 9.15 20.86 -23.35
N THR A 7 10.34 21.43 -23.56
CA THR A 7 11.44 21.43 -22.59
C THR A 7 11.11 22.15 -21.28
N TRP A 8 10.17 23.08 -21.32
CA TRP A 8 9.64 23.83 -20.18
C TRP A 8 8.65 23.03 -19.31
N VAL A 9 8.08 21.93 -19.81
CA VAL A 9 7.24 21.02 -19.00
C VAL A 9 8.16 20.04 -18.27
N ASN A 10 8.70 20.48 -17.14
CA ASN A 10 9.57 19.65 -16.33
C ASN A 10 9.40 19.88 -14.82
N HIS A 11 9.87 18.92 -14.01
CA HIS A 11 9.96 19.02 -12.55
C HIS A 11 11.41 19.24 -12.08
N ASN A 12 12.17 20.11 -12.75
CA ASN A 12 13.58 20.43 -12.46
C ASN A 12 14.50 19.18 -12.39
N GLY A 13 14.25 18.17 -13.24
CA GLY A 13 15.00 16.90 -13.26
C GLY A 13 14.61 15.90 -12.15
N LYS A 14 13.65 16.25 -11.27
CA LYS A 14 12.98 15.30 -10.36
C LYS A 14 11.93 14.49 -11.14
N PRO A 15 11.64 13.22 -10.78
CA PRO A 15 10.69 12.38 -11.51
C PRO A 15 9.27 12.97 -11.63
N ILE A 16 8.67 12.87 -12.82
CA ILE A 16 7.22 12.92 -13.00
C ILE A 16 6.71 11.47 -12.99
N PHE A 17 5.84 11.15 -12.04
CA PHE A 17 5.28 9.81 -11.89
C PHE A 17 3.91 9.66 -12.54
N SER A 18 3.20 10.76 -12.82
CA SER A 18 1.88 10.72 -13.45
C SER A 18 1.59 11.95 -14.30
N VAL A 19 0.80 11.76 -15.36
CA VAL A 19 0.29 12.82 -16.23
C VAL A 19 -1.14 12.50 -16.66
N ASP A 20 -2.00 13.51 -16.70
CA ASP A 20 -3.38 13.34 -17.17
C ASP A 20 -3.93 14.60 -17.85
N ILE A 21 -4.51 14.45 -19.04
CA ILE A 21 -5.08 15.55 -19.83
C ILE A 21 -6.49 15.84 -19.32
N HIS A 22 -6.83 17.12 -19.16
CA HIS A 22 -8.17 17.54 -18.75
C HIS A 22 -9.20 17.22 -19.85
N PRO A 23 -10.45 16.81 -19.56
CA PRO A 23 -11.37 16.30 -20.59
C PRO A 23 -11.68 17.26 -21.75
N ASP A 24 -11.62 18.58 -21.54
CA ASP A 24 -11.79 19.58 -22.61
C ASP A 24 -10.55 19.77 -23.52
N GLY A 25 -9.43 19.13 -23.19
CA GLY A 25 -8.16 19.21 -23.94
C GLY A 25 -7.37 20.52 -23.77
N THR A 26 -7.85 21.49 -22.99
CA THR A 26 -7.21 22.83 -22.85
C THR A 26 -5.94 22.83 -21.99
N LYS A 27 -5.78 21.82 -21.13
CA LYS A 27 -4.74 21.75 -20.11
C LYS A 27 -4.49 20.32 -19.65
N PHE A 28 -3.40 20.11 -18.92
CA PHE A 28 -3.06 18.81 -18.34
C PHE A 28 -2.41 18.96 -16.96
N ALA A 29 -2.54 17.94 -16.13
CA ALA A 29 -1.92 17.86 -14.82
C ALA A 29 -0.70 16.92 -14.87
N THR A 30 0.32 17.23 -14.08
CA THR A 30 1.48 16.36 -13.79
C THR A 30 1.62 16.18 -12.29
N GLY A 31 1.91 14.96 -11.84
CA GLY A 31 2.24 14.62 -10.46
C GLY A 31 3.64 14.02 -10.39
N GLY A 32 4.45 14.48 -9.42
CA GLY A 32 5.82 14.02 -9.26
C GLY A 32 6.44 14.43 -7.94
N GLN A 33 7.77 14.36 -7.88
CA GLN A 33 8.56 14.82 -6.75
C GLN A 33 8.99 16.27 -6.95
N GLY A 34 8.75 17.12 -5.95
CA GLY A 34 9.24 18.49 -5.90
C GLY A 34 10.67 18.58 -5.36
N GLN A 35 11.01 19.76 -4.82
CA GLN A 35 12.31 19.94 -4.15
C GLN A 35 12.35 19.08 -2.88
N ASP A 36 11.46 19.40 -1.93
CA ASP A 36 11.38 18.80 -0.59
C ASP A 36 9.99 18.20 -0.27
N SER A 37 9.02 18.34 -1.19
CA SER A 37 7.62 17.94 -1.04
C SER A 37 7.06 17.30 -2.32
N GLY A 38 5.83 16.80 -2.28
CA GLY A 38 5.10 16.32 -3.45
C GLY A 38 4.59 17.47 -4.31
N LYS A 39 4.82 17.41 -5.63
CA LYS A 39 4.51 18.49 -6.57
C LYS A 39 3.44 18.11 -7.57
N VAL A 40 2.37 18.91 -7.62
CA VAL A 40 1.35 18.86 -8.69
C VAL A 40 1.43 20.16 -9.50
N VAL A 41 1.49 20.04 -10.83
CA VAL A 41 1.46 21.20 -11.74
C VAL A 41 0.41 21.01 -12.82
N ILE A 42 -0.40 22.04 -13.02
CA ILE A 42 -1.35 22.17 -14.13
C ILE A 42 -0.72 23.09 -15.17
N TRP A 43 -0.62 22.60 -16.40
CA TRP A 43 0.03 23.25 -17.54
C TRP A 43 -0.98 23.56 -18.63
N ASN A 44 -0.73 24.62 -19.40
CA ASN A 44 -1.53 24.96 -20.58
C ASN A 44 -1.18 24.01 -21.74
N MET A 45 -2.19 23.49 -22.44
CA MET A 45 -1.97 22.59 -23.58
C MET A 45 -1.63 23.35 -24.86
N SER A 46 -2.09 24.59 -25.06
CA SER A 46 -1.94 25.28 -26.36
C SER A 46 -0.46 25.53 -26.74
N PRO A 47 0.45 25.94 -25.82
CA PRO A 47 1.89 26.04 -26.08
C PRO A 47 2.61 24.68 -26.30
N VAL A 48 1.92 23.54 -26.12
CA VAL A 48 2.43 22.21 -26.50
C VAL A 48 1.97 21.81 -27.91
N LEU A 49 0.89 22.43 -28.42
CA LEU A 49 0.29 22.14 -29.71
C LEU A 49 0.71 23.11 -30.81
N GLN A 50 1.02 24.36 -30.45
CA GLN A 50 1.35 25.44 -31.37
C GLN A 50 2.66 26.13 -30.96
N GLU A 51 3.61 26.23 -31.90
CA GLU A 51 4.92 26.85 -31.66
C GLU A 51 4.83 28.37 -31.47
N ASP A 52 3.79 29.00 -32.02
CA ASP A 52 3.53 30.43 -31.86
C ASP A 52 2.98 30.74 -30.46
N ASP A 53 2.08 29.89 -29.93
CA ASP A 53 1.65 29.93 -28.53
C ASP A 53 2.80 29.63 -27.56
N GLU A 54 3.85 28.92 -28.00
CA GLU A 54 5.08 28.74 -27.22
C GLU A 54 5.97 29.99 -27.21
N LYS A 55 5.89 30.86 -28.23
CA LYS A 55 6.69 32.09 -28.33
C LYS A 55 6.02 33.31 -27.71
N ASP A 56 4.70 33.33 -27.61
CA ASP A 56 3.98 34.46 -27.02
C ASP A 56 4.16 34.51 -25.49
N GLU A 57 4.87 35.51 -24.99
CA GLU A 57 5.06 35.76 -23.56
C GLU A 57 3.75 36.07 -22.81
N ASN A 58 2.68 36.43 -23.52
CA ASN A 58 1.35 36.65 -22.94
C ASN A 58 0.61 35.33 -22.63
N ILE A 59 1.01 34.20 -23.24
CA ILE A 59 0.33 32.92 -23.06
C ILE A 59 1.02 32.12 -21.93
N PRO A 60 0.33 31.89 -20.79
CA PRO A 60 0.95 31.25 -19.64
C PRO A 60 1.14 29.75 -19.92
N LYS A 61 2.40 29.30 -19.89
CA LYS A 61 2.80 27.90 -20.03
C LYS A 61 2.42 27.05 -18.81
N MET A 62 2.65 27.59 -17.61
CA MET A 62 2.18 27.02 -16.34
C MET A 62 0.92 27.75 -15.87
N LEU A 63 -0.13 27.01 -15.52
CA LEU A 63 -1.39 27.57 -15.04
C LEU A 63 -1.47 27.58 -13.51
N CYS A 64 -1.05 26.51 -12.85
CA CYS A 64 -1.06 26.41 -11.38
C CYS A 64 -0.03 25.40 -10.87
N GLN A 65 0.71 25.74 -9.81
CA GLN A 65 1.50 24.80 -9.01
C GLN A 65 0.87 24.63 -7.61
N MET A 66 0.83 23.39 -7.13
CA MET A 66 0.27 22.97 -5.84
C MET A 66 1.21 21.97 -5.17
N ASP A 67 1.81 22.36 -4.04
CA ASP A 67 2.87 21.60 -3.35
C ASP A 67 2.44 21.10 -1.96
N ASN A 68 1.14 20.85 -1.78
CA ASN A 68 0.56 20.51 -0.46
C ASN A 68 0.82 19.07 0.00
N HIS A 69 1.20 18.15 -0.90
CA HIS A 69 1.54 16.78 -0.53
C HIS A 69 2.91 16.77 0.18
N LEU A 70 3.00 16.05 1.30
CA LEU A 70 4.20 16.08 2.16
C LEU A 70 5.35 15.17 1.65
N ALA A 71 5.08 14.35 0.63
CA ALA A 71 6.03 13.46 -0.05
C ALA A 71 5.55 13.20 -1.50
N CYS A 72 6.27 12.39 -2.29
CA CYS A 72 6.08 12.23 -3.74
C CYS A 72 4.61 12.06 -4.16
N VAL A 73 4.18 12.70 -5.26
CA VAL A 73 2.87 12.45 -5.87
C VAL A 73 3.00 11.36 -6.93
N ASN A 74 2.46 10.17 -6.65
CA ASN A 74 2.52 9.00 -7.53
C ASN A 74 1.50 9.03 -8.66
N CYS A 75 0.31 9.60 -8.41
CA CYS A 75 -0.80 9.61 -9.36
C CYS A 75 -1.55 10.95 -9.37
N VAL A 76 -1.95 11.40 -10.57
CA VAL A 76 -2.92 12.47 -10.80
C VAL A 76 -3.97 12.01 -11.82
N ARG A 77 -5.27 12.24 -11.55
CA ARG A 77 -6.37 11.93 -12.46
C ARG A 77 -7.48 12.96 -12.44
N TRP A 78 -7.89 13.41 -13.61
CA TRP A 78 -9.11 14.22 -13.77
C TRP A 78 -10.36 13.35 -13.60
N SER A 79 -11.41 13.94 -13.04
CA SER A 79 -12.76 13.39 -13.14
C SER A 79 -13.23 13.52 -14.60
N ASN A 80 -14.12 12.65 -15.07
CA ASN A 80 -14.57 12.62 -16.46
C ASN A 80 -15.31 13.92 -16.86
N SER A 81 -15.91 14.59 -15.87
CA SER A 81 -16.51 15.93 -15.98
C SER A 81 -15.52 17.11 -15.94
N GLY A 82 -14.23 16.88 -15.69
CA GLY A 82 -13.21 17.92 -15.46
C GLY A 82 -13.37 18.72 -14.15
N MET A 83 -14.45 18.50 -13.40
CA MET A 83 -14.80 19.28 -12.22
C MET A 83 -13.84 19.08 -11.03
N TYR A 84 -13.12 17.96 -11.01
CA TYR A 84 -12.16 17.62 -9.96
C TYR A 84 -10.87 17.04 -10.53
N LEU A 85 -9.75 17.36 -9.88
CA LEU A 85 -8.51 16.58 -9.97
C LEU A 85 -8.38 15.76 -8.70
N ALA A 86 -7.99 14.49 -8.80
CA ALA A 86 -7.53 13.69 -7.66
C ALA A 86 -6.01 13.51 -7.77
N SER A 87 -5.30 13.65 -6.65
CA SER A 87 -3.87 13.31 -6.53
C SER A 87 -3.61 12.40 -5.33
N GLY A 88 -2.72 11.42 -5.48
CA GLY A 88 -2.32 10.49 -4.42
C GLY A 88 -0.80 10.34 -4.35
N GLY A 89 -0.26 10.15 -3.14
CA GLY A 89 1.18 10.14 -2.91
C GLY A 89 1.66 9.37 -1.67
N ASP A 90 2.97 9.45 -1.45
CA ASP A 90 3.70 8.77 -0.36
C ASP A 90 3.32 9.31 1.04
N ASP A 91 2.70 10.49 1.11
CA ASP A 91 2.13 11.02 2.36
C ASP A 91 0.83 10.34 2.80
N LYS A 92 0.42 9.28 2.08
CA LYS A 92 -0.74 8.42 2.37
C LYS A 92 -2.09 9.12 2.18
N LEU A 93 -2.09 10.32 1.60
CA LEU A 93 -3.28 11.13 1.34
C LEU A 93 -3.77 10.94 -0.10
N ILE A 94 -5.09 11.02 -0.29
CA ILE A 94 -5.65 11.47 -1.56
C ILE A 94 -6.17 12.89 -1.37
N MET A 95 -5.70 13.83 -2.19
CA MET A 95 -6.25 15.19 -2.25
C MET A 95 -7.17 15.32 -3.45
N VAL A 96 -8.40 15.78 -3.22
CA VAL A 96 -9.36 16.13 -4.29
C VAL A 96 -9.37 17.64 -4.41
N TRP A 97 -9.14 18.15 -5.61
CA TRP A 97 -8.98 19.57 -5.92
C TRP A 97 -10.11 20.07 -6.80
N LYS A 98 -10.47 21.35 -6.64
CA LYS A 98 -11.40 22.06 -7.53
C LYS A 98 -10.89 23.47 -7.83
N ARG A 99 -11.10 23.95 -9.07
CA ARG A 99 -10.82 25.33 -9.46
C ARG A 99 -11.65 26.29 -8.59
N ALA A 100 -11.01 27.31 -8.03
CA ALA A 100 -11.70 28.41 -7.38
C ALA A 100 -12.23 29.38 -8.44
N THR A 101 -13.48 29.81 -8.31
CA THR A 101 -14.14 30.71 -9.27
C THR A 101 -13.97 32.20 -8.94
N TYR A 102 -13.84 32.56 -7.66
CA TYR A 102 -13.82 33.96 -7.21
C TYR A 102 -12.91 34.18 -5.98
N ILE A 103 -11.59 34.30 -6.19
CA ILE A 103 -10.63 34.88 -5.22
C ILE A 103 -9.60 35.70 -6.02
N GLY A 104 -9.21 36.87 -5.50
CA GLY A 104 -8.19 37.75 -6.12
C GLY A 104 -6.79 37.12 -6.19
N PRO A 105 -5.82 37.74 -6.90
CA PRO A 105 -4.53 37.14 -7.22
C PRO A 105 -3.73 36.74 -5.97
N SER A 106 -3.62 35.43 -5.73
CA SER A 106 -2.85 34.85 -4.62
C SER A 106 -1.39 34.67 -5.02
N THR A 107 -0.51 35.51 -4.48
CA THR A 107 0.94 35.40 -4.66
C THR A 107 1.50 34.23 -3.86
N VAL A 108 2.21 33.32 -4.51
CA VAL A 108 2.94 32.22 -3.82
C VAL A 108 3.99 32.83 -2.88
N PHE A 109 3.80 32.68 -1.57
CA PHE A 109 4.68 33.26 -0.57
C PHE A 109 6.09 32.65 -0.65
N GLY A 110 7.10 33.49 -0.92
CA GLY A 110 8.50 33.08 -1.09
C GLY A 110 8.97 32.90 -2.54
N SER A 111 8.07 32.84 -3.54
CA SER A 111 8.48 32.74 -4.94
C SER A 111 9.02 34.07 -5.49
N SER A 112 10.31 34.12 -5.82
CA SER A 112 10.97 35.29 -6.38
C SER A 112 10.59 35.55 -7.85
N GLY A 113 9.47 36.24 -8.05
CA GLY A 113 9.25 37.15 -9.18
C GLY A 113 8.96 36.58 -10.58
N LYS A 114 9.00 35.26 -10.82
CA LYS A 114 8.77 34.68 -12.17
C LYS A 114 7.71 33.58 -12.29
N LEU A 115 7.06 33.17 -11.20
CA LEU A 115 6.03 32.11 -11.22
C LEU A 115 4.77 32.55 -10.47
N ALA A 116 3.80 33.09 -11.20
CA ALA A 116 2.46 33.41 -10.70
C ALA A 116 1.46 32.33 -11.14
N ASN A 117 0.62 31.87 -10.22
CA ASN A 117 -0.47 30.95 -10.54
C ASN A 117 -1.61 31.73 -11.24
N VAL A 118 -1.89 31.40 -12.51
CA VAL A 118 -2.94 32.02 -13.32
C VAL A 118 -4.30 31.40 -13.04
N GLU A 119 -4.36 30.07 -12.84
CA GLU A 119 -5.51 29.40 -12.26
C GLU A 119 -5.32 29.20 -10.76
N GLN A 120 -6.37 29.42 -9.98
CA GLN A 120 -6.39 29.06 -8.56
C GLN A 120 -7.13 27.75 -8.36
N TRP A 121 -6.49 26.81 -7.68
CA TRP A 121 -7.03 25.51 -7.33
C TRP A 121 -6.94 25.32 -5.82
N ARG A 122 -7.98 24.74 -5.23
CA ARG A 122 -8.04 24.44 -3.80
C ARG A 122 -8.34 22.97 -3.57
N CYS A 123 -7.68 22.38 -2.57
CA CYS A 123 -8.09 21.08 -2.05
C CYS A 123 -9.47 21.25 -1.38
N VAL A 124 -10.46 20.49 -1.84
CA VAL A 124 -11.84 20.48 -1.30
C VAL A 124 -12.08 19.31 -0.34
N SER A 125 -11.35 18.21 -0.53
CA SER A 125 -11.41 17.03 0.35
C SER A 125 -10.02 16.40 0.46
N ILE A 126 -9.61 16.02 1.67
CA ILE A 126 -8.45 15.15 1.90
C ILE A 126 -8.95 13.82 2.43
N LEU A 127 -8.76 12.76 1.66
CA LEU A 127 -9.24 11.42 1.98
C LEU A 127 -8.13 10.67 2.73
N ARG A 128 -8.47 10.15 3.92
CA ARG A 128 -7.54 9.46 4.83
C ARG A 128 -8.13 8.11 5.21
N SER A 129 -7.49 7.03 4.77
CA SER A 129 -7.90 5.64 5.05
C SER A 129 -6.72 4.69 4.88
N HIS A 130 -5.92 4.89 3.82
CA HIS A 130 -4.74 4.09 3.57
C HIS A 130 -3.67 4.25 4.67
N SER A 131 -3.02 3.14 5.02
CA SER A 131 -1.97 3.10 6.04
C SER A 131 -0.54 3.17 5.46
N GLY A 132 -0.45 3.18 4.12
CA GLY A 132 0.77 3.42 3.36
C GLY A 132 0.51 4.28 2.12
N ASP A 133 1.59 4.53 1.39
CA ASP A 133 1.69 5.28 0.13
C ASP A 133 0.54 4.96 -0.83
N VAL A 134 -0.08 5.99 -1.42
CA VAL A 134 -1.13 5.83 -2.43
C VAL A 134 -0.49 5.78 -3.82
N MET A 135 -0.71 4.69 -4.55
CA MET A 135 0.01 4.40 -5.80
C MET A 135 -0.76 4.83 -7.06
N ASP A 136 -2.08 4.63 -7.05
CA ASP A 136 -2.95 4.96 -8.18
C ASP A 136 -4.36 5.34 -7.68
N VAL A 137 -5.03 6.20 -8.44
CA VAL A 137 -6.44 6.57 -8.23
C VAL A 137 -7.18 6.46 -9.56
N ALA A 138 -8.49 6.18 -9.52
CA ALA A 138 -9.31 6.06 -10.73
C ALA A 138 -10.76 6.50 -10.47
N TRP A 139 -11.28 7.42 -11.31
CA TRP A 139 -12.69 7.84 -11.28
C TRP A 139 -13.56 6.84 -12.07
N SER A 140 -14.73 6.50 -11.54
CA SER A 140 -15.76 5.75 -12.30
C SER A 140 -16.25 6.57 -13.50
N PRO A 141 -16.70 5.96 -14.61
CA PRO A 141 -17.09 6.69 -15.83
C PRO A 141 -18.12 7.81 -15.66
N HIS A 142 -18.96 7.73 -14.62
CA HIS A 142 -20.02 8.69 -14.30
C HIS A 142 -19.70 9.59 -13.08
N ASP A 143 -18.43 9.65 -12.67
CA ASP A 143 -17.90 10.41 -11.52
C ASP A 143 -18.62 10.17 -10.17
N ALA A 144 -19.39 9.09 -10.03
CA ALA A 144 -20.13 8.74 -8.80
C ALA A 144 -19.26 8.06 -7.74
N TRP A 145 -18.24 7.31 -8.17
CA TRP A 145 -17.25 6.65 -7.31
C TRP A 145 -15.82 7.05 -7.68
N LEU A 146 -14.97 7.19 -6.66
CA LEU A 146 -13.52 7.30 -6.81
C LEU A 146 -12.89 6.07 -6.14
N ALA A 147 -11.94 5.42 -6.80
CA ALA A 147 -11.14 4.35 -6.21
C ALA A 147 -9.69 4.81 -5.96
N SER A 148 -9.08 4.31 -4.90
CA SER A 148 -7.65 4.49 -4.58
C SER A 148 -7.01 3.17 -4.17
N CYS A 149 -5.73 2.96 -4.50
CA CYS A 149 -4.98 1.78 -4.10
C CYS A 149 -3.61 2.14 -3.47
N SER A 150 -3.09 1.22 -2.65
CA SER A 150 -1.94 1.49 -1.81
C SER A 150 -1.00 0.29 -1.63
N VAL A 151 0.22 0.60 -1.17
CA VAL A 151 1.17 -0.36 -0.60
C VAL A 151 0.65 -1.07 0.66
N ASP A 152 -0.47 -0.64 1.26
CA ASP A 152 -1.17 -1.35 2.34
C ASP A 152 -1.97 -2.60 1.89
N ASN A 153 -1.84 -2.98 0.62
CA ASN A 153 -2.48 -4.12 -0.03
C ASN A 153 -4.02 -3.99 -0.20
N THR A 154 -4.60 -2.79 -0.03
CA THR A 154 -6.05 -2.56 -0.18
C THR A 154 -6.42 -1.66 -1.38
N VAL A 155 -7.69 -1.74 -1.77
CA VAL A 155 -8.35 -0.76 -2.64
C VAL A 155 -9.52 -0.15 -1.88
N VAL A 156 -9.57 1.17 -1.75
CA VAL A 156 -10.67 1.88 -1.07
C VAL A 156 -11.58 2.53 -2.12
N ILE A 157 -12.89 2.35 -1.96
CA ILE A 157 -13.92 2.96 -2.81
C ILE A 157 -14.60 4.08 -2.04
N TRP A 158 -14.57 5.28 -2.59
CA TRP A 158 -15.08 6.52 -2.00
C TRP A 158 -16.34 6.99 -2.73
N ASN A 159 -17.32 7.52 -1.98
CA ASN A 159 -18.48 8.20 -2.54
C ASN A 159 -18.09 9.60 -3.02
N ALA A 160 -17.90 9.77 -4.33
CA ALA A 160 -17.49 11.05 -4.90
C ALA A 160 -18.58 12.15 -4.78
N VAL A 161 -19.84 11.75 -4.59
CA VAL A 161 -20.98 12.65 -4.35
C VAL A 161 -20.99 13.18 -2.91
N LYS A 162 -20.25 12.53 -1.98
CA LYS A 162 -20.26 12.83 -0.54
C LYS A 162 -18.92 12.50 0.13
N PHE A 163 -17.82 13.02 -0.42
CA PHE A 163 -16.51 12.88 0.22
C PHE A 163 -16.54 13.40 1.68
N PRO A 164 -15.81 12.77 2.63
CA PRO A 164 -14.89 11.64 2.47
C PRO A 164 -15.54 10.27 2.80
N GLU A 165 -16.83 10.06 2.51
CA GLU A 165 -17.51 8.79 2.80
C GLU A 165 -16.90 7.60 2.02
N ILE A 166 -16.60 6.51 2.74
CA ILE A 166 -16.11 5.24 2.18
C ILE A 166 -17.30 4.32 1.96
N LEU A 167 -17.39 3.74 0.76
CA LEU A 167 -18.41 2.75 0.39
C LEU A 167 -17.91 1.31 0.59
N ALA A 168 -16.63 1.05 0.31
CA ALA A 168 -16.02 -0.27 0.45
C ALA A 168 -14.50 -0.19 0.68
N THR A 169 -13.93 -1.26 1.22
CA THR A 169 -12.48 -1.50 1.23
C THR A 169 -12.24 -2.93 0.77
N LEU A 170 -11.79 -3.07 -0.47
CA LEU A 170 -11.54 -4.35 -1.12
C LEU A 170 -10.23 -4.92 -0.55
N ARG A 171 -10.31 -6.14 -0.03
CA ARG A 171 -9.19 -6.86 0.61
C ARG A 171 -9.04 -8.23 -0.04
N GLY A 172 -7.81 -8.68 -0.22
CA GLY A 172 -7.52 -9.99 -0.85
C GLY A 172 -6.29 -10.00 -1.75
N HIS A 173 -5.67 -8.84 -2.01
CA HIS A 173 -4.27 -8.78 -2.41
C HIS A 173 -3.36 -9.04 -1.20
N SER A 174 -2.22 -9.69 -1.42
CA SER A 174 -1.20 -10.00 -0.40
C SER A 174 0.09 -9.18 -0.57
N GLY A 175 0.09 -8.25 -1.53
CA GLY A 175 1.20 -7.37 -1.87
C GLY A 175 0.73 -6.05 -2.47
N LEU A 176 1.69 -5.16 -2.72
CA LEU A 176 1.47 -3.73 -2.98
C LEU A 176 0.58 -3.53 -4.21
N VAL A 177 -0.59 -2.89 -4.05
CA VAL A 177 -1.48 -2.61 -5.20
C VAL A 177 -0.99 -1.34 -5.89
N LYS A 178 -0.75 -1.42 -7.20
CA LYS A 178 0.02 -0.42 -7.97
C LYS A 178 -0.67 0.09 -9.25
N GLY A 179 -1.91 -0.30 -9.48
CA GLY A 179 -2.72 0.21 -10.58
C GLY A 179 -4.21 -0.07 -10.39
N LEU A 180 -5.05 0.82 -10.92
CA LEU A 180 -6.50 0.68 -10.94
C LEU A 180 -7.09 1.07 -12.30
N THR A 181 -8.17 0.40 -12.68
CA THR A 181 -9.02 0.81 -13.80
C THR A 181 -10.47 0.39 -13.55
N TRP A 182 -11.41 1.26 -13.89
CA TRP A 182 -12.81 0.88 -14.06
C TRP A 182 -13.01 0.33 -15.48
N ASP A 183 -14.01 -0.52 -15.67
CA ASP A 183 -14.51 -0.87 -17.00
C ASP A 183 -15.34 0.30 -17.58
N PRO A 184 -15.53 0.42 -18.91
CA PRO A 184 -16.04 1.64 -19.54
C PRO A 184 -17.49 2.02 -19.17
N VAL A 185 -18.20 1.21 -18.37
CA VAL A 185 -19.55 1.52 -17.86
C VAL A 185 -19.65 1.46 -16.32
N GLY A 186 -18.59 1.08 -15.59
CA GLY A 186 -18.58 1.01 -14.13
C GLY A 186 -19.29 -0.22 -13.52
N LYS A 187 -19.41 -1.34 -14.25
CA LYS A 187 -19.90 -2.62 -13.69
C LYS A 187 -18.80 -3.38 -12.93
N TYR A 188 -17.53 -3.12 -13.26
CA TYR A 188 -16.38 -3.75 -12.64
C TYR A 188 -15.25 -2.75 -12.38
N ILE A 189 -14.43 -3.04 -11.37
CA ILE A 189 -13.12 -2.43 -11.16
C ILE A 189 -12.05 -3.52 -11.18
N ALA A 190 -10.88 -3.23 -11.75
CA ALA A 190 -9.73 -4.13 -11.76
C ALA A 190 -8.52 -3.49 -11.08
N SER A 191 -7.76 -4.31 -10.35
CA SER A 191 -6.57 -3.93 -9.59
C SER A 191 -5.41 -4.89 -9.88
N GLN A 192 -4.19 -4.36 -9.95
CA GLN A 192 -2.97 -5.16 -10.17
C GLN A 192 -1.93 -4.86 -9.08
N ALA A 193 -1.22 -5.90 -8.63
CA ALA A 193 -0.33 -5.80 -7.47
C ALA A 193 0.97 -6.60 -7.60
N ASP A 194 1.91 -6.29 -6.71
CA ASP A 194 3.20 -6.97 -6.51
C ASP A 194 3.05 -8.45 -6.08
N ASP A 195 1.84 -8.93 -5.76
CA ASP A 195 1.55 -10.32 -5.39
C ASP A 195 1.40 -11.28 -6.57
N ARG A 196 1.80 -10.85 -7.77
CA ARG A 196 1.63 -11.59 -9.03
C ARG A 196 0.16 -11.91 -9.34
N SER A 197 -0.75 -11.01 -8.98
CA SER A 197 -2.15 -11.13 -9.39
C SER A 197 -2.76 -9.84 -9.94
N LEU A 198 -3.69 -10.04 -10.86
CA LEU A 198 -4.70 -9.06 -11.24
C LEU A 198 -6.05 -9.56 -10.70
N LYS A 199 -6.76 -8.71 -9.96
CA LYS A 199 -8.08 -9.03 -9.41
C LYS A 199 -9.14 -8.15 -10.05
N VAL A 200 -10.31 -8.71 -10.30
CA VAL A 200 -11.48 -7.98 -10.80
C VAL A 200 -12.59 -8.11 -9.76
N TRP A 201 -13.28 -7.00 -9.50
CA TRP A 201 -14.29 -6.88 -8.46
C TRP A 201 -15.58 -6.32 -9.05
N ARG A 202 -16.72 -6.88 -8.65
CA ARG A 202 -18.06 -6.40 -9.03
C ARG A 202 -18.40 -5.11 -8.28
N THR A 203 -19.05 -4.16 -8.93
CA THR A 203 -19.47 -2.89 -8.29
C THR A 203 -20.86 -2.94 -7.65
N LEU A 204 -21.57 -4.06 -7.81
CA LEU A 204 -22.90 -4.28 -7.21
C LEU A 204 -22.81 -4.67 -5.73
N ASP A 205 -21.84 -5.50 -5.38
CA ASP A 205 -21.66 -6.13 -4.05
C ASP A 205 -20.22 -5.99 -3.50
N TRP A 206 -19.33 -5.32 -4.23
CA TRP A 206 -17.90 -5.13 -3.93
C TRP A 206 -17.12 -6.43 -3.70
N GLN A 207 -17.62 -7.55 -4.23
CA GLN A 207 -16.99 -8.85 -4.11
C GLN A 207 -16.02 -9.14 -5.26
N LEU A 208 -15.09 -10.06 -5.00
CA LEU A 208 -14.16 -10.57 -6.00
C LEU A 208 -14.93 -11.37 -7.08
N GLU A 209 -14.72 -11.02 -8.34
CA GLU A 209 -15.20 -11.75 -9.52
C GLU A 209 -14.19 -12.82 -9.95
N THR A 210 -12.91 -12.45 -10.03
CA THR A 210 -11.82 -13.34 -10.43
C THR A 210 -10.47 -12.86 -9.90
N SER A 211 -9.50 -13.77 -9.82
CA SER A 211 -8.10 -13.51 -9.47
C SER A 211 -7.20 -14.23 -10.47
N ILE A 212 -6.55 -13.46 -11.35
CA ILE A 212 -5.74 -13.94 -12.46
C ILE A 212 -4.27 -13.89 -12.04
N THR A 213 -3.59 -15.05 -12.01
CA THR A 213 -2.16 -15.16 -11.60
C THR A 213 -1.23 -15.60 -12.72
N LYS A 214 -1.64 -16.61 -13.51
CA LYS A 214 -0.79 -17.33 -14.50
C LYS A 214 0.15 -16.44 -15.36
N PRO A 215 -0.26 -15.29 -15.93
CA PRO A 215 0.63 -14.42 -16.71
C PRO A 215 1.79 -13.78 -15.92
N PHE A 216 1.70 -13.82 -14.60
CA PHE A 216 2.57 -13.09 -13.67
C PHE A 216 3.46 -14.03 -12.85
N ASP A 217 3.32 -15.35 -12.98
CA ASP A 217 4.07 -16.34 -12.19
C ASP A 217 5.60 -16.18 -12.36
N GLU A 218 6.06 -15.87 -13.57
CA GLU A 218 7.47 -15.57 -13.92
C GLU A 218 7.90 -14.12 -13.58
N CYS A 219 7.03 -13.22 -13.12
CA CYS A 219 7.39 -11.81 -12.92
C CYS A 219 8.45 -11.63 -11.81
N GLY A 220 9.66 -11.23 -12.22
CA GLY A 220 10.80 -10.95 -11.36
C GLY A 220 11.04 -9.45 -11.15
N GLY A 221 11.34 -9.06 -9.92
CA GLY A 221 11.55 -7.66 -9.53
C GLY A 221 10.24 -6.86 -9.42
N THR A 222 10.36 -5.55 -9.26
CA THR A 222 9.23 -4.64 -9.01
C THR A 222 9.21 -3.49 -10.01
N THR A 223 8.02 -3.08 -10.45
CA THR A 223 7.80 -1.75 -11.04
C THR A 223 7.39 -0.76 -9.94
N HIS A 224 7.47 0.55 -10.22
CA HIS A 224 6.89 1.55 -9.32
C HIS A 224 5.37 1.62 -9.49
N VAL A 225 4.87 1.43 -10.72
CA VAL A 225 3.44 1.43 -11.07
C VAL A 225 3.11 0.21 -11.95
N LEU A 226 1.86 -0.24 -11.91
CA LEU A 226 1.30 -1.34 -12.72
C LEU A 226 0.00 -0.87 -13.38
N ARG A 227 0.08 0.20 -14.18
CA ARG A 227 -1.10 0.87 -14.75
C ARG A 227 -1.70 0.07 -15.90
N LEU A 228 -2.63 -0.81 -15.55
CA LEU A 228 -3.54 -1.53 -16.43
C LEU A 228 -4.67 -0.63 -16.99
N SER A 229 -5.29 -1.03 -18.09
CA SER A 229 -6.40 -0.28 -18.72
C SER A 229 -7.42 -1.22 -19.37
N TRP A 230 -8.72 -0.98 -19.15
CA TRP A 230 -9.80 -1.55 -19.98
C TRP A 230 -9.84 -0.91 -21.36
N SER A 231 -10.31 -1.66 -22.36
CA SER A 231 -10.65 -1.16 -23.69
C SER A 231 -11.98 -0.39 -23.69
N PRO A 232 -12.16 0.62 -24.55
CA PRO A 232 -13.40 1.42 -24.60
C PRO A 232 -14.61 0.63 -25.12
N ASP A 233 -14.41 -0.52 -25.77
CA ASP A 233 -15.49 -1.48 -26.12
C ASP A 233 -15.91 -2.38 -24.94
N GLY A 234 -15.07 -2.51 -23.91
CA GLY A 234 -15.29 -3.37 -22.75
C GLY A 234 -14.95 -4.85 -22.95
N HIS A 235 -14.42 -5.27 -24.10
CA HIS A 235 -14.10 -6.67 -24.36
C HIS A 235 -12.77 -7.14 -23.76
N TYR A 236 -11.83 -6.21 -23.55
CA TYR A 236 -10.46 -6.51 -23.16
C TYR A 236 -10.01 -5.67 -21.96
N LEU A 237 -9.28 -6.31 -21.05
CA LEU A 237 -8.47 -5.66 -20.04
C LEU A 237 -7.00 -5.95 -20.36
N VAL A 238 -6.12 -4.95 -20.36
CA VAL A 238 -4.69 -5.16 -20.61
C VAL A 238 -3.89 -4.73 -19.39
N SER A 239 -3.07 -5.64 -18.87
CA SER A 239 -2.26 -5.46 -17.67
C SER A 239 -0.87 -4.91 -17.99
N ALA A 240 -0.26 -4.22 -17.02
CA ALA A 240 1.13 -3.80 -17.10
C ALA A 240 2.03 -4.91 -16.55
N HIS A 241 3.06 -5.30 -17.30
CA HIS A 241 4.02 -6.36 -16.94
C HIS A 241 3.41 -7.72 -16.61
N ALA A 242 3.23 -8.52 -17.65
CA ALA A 242 3.26 -9.97 -17.59
C ALA A 242 4.62 -10.49 -18.08
N MET A 243 4.77 -11.82 -18.12
CA MET A 243 5.92 -12.52 -18.69
C MET A 243 5.45 -13.64 -19.62
N ASN A 244 6.15 -13.83 -20.74
CA ASN A 244 5.87 -14.88 -21.72
C ASN A 244 7.20 -15.35 -22.35
N ASN A 245 7.53 -16.64 -22.22
CA ASN A 245 8.85 -17.20 -22.61
C ASN A 245 10.03 -16.39 -22.02
N SER A 246 9.94 -16.02 -20.74
CA SER A 246 10.90 -15.14 -20.04
C SER A 246 11.11 -13.73 -20.63
N GLY A 247 10.31 -13.32 -21.62
CA GLY A 247 10.24 -11.93 -22.10
C GLY A 247 9.13 -11.13 -21.41
N PRO A 248 9.32 -9.82 -21.14
CA PRO A 248 8.30 -8.99 -20.52
C PRO A 248 7.25 -8.53 -21.55
N THR A 249 5.97 -8.69 -21.20
CA THR A 249 4.85 -8.38 -22.11
C THR A 249 3.76 -7.57 -21.41
N ALA A 250 2.77 -7.09 -22.16
CA ALA A 250 1.51 -6.58 -21.61
C ALA A 250 0.40 -7.60 -21.92
N GLN A 251 -0.02 -8.38 -20.93
CA GLN A 251 -1.01 -9.43 -21.13
C GLN A 251 -2.39 -8.82 -21.43
N ILE A 252 -3.01 -9.29 -22.51
CA ILE A 252 -4.41 -9.03 -22.84
C ILE A 252 -5.26 -10.12 -22.17
N ILE A 253 -6.28 -9.70 -21.45
CA ILE A 253 -7.29 -10.54 -20.81
C ILE A 253 -8.60 -10.38 -21.57
N GLU A 254 -9.11 -11.48 -22.13
CA GLU A 254 -10.48 -11.57 -22.65
C GLU A 254 -11.46 -11.50 -21.48
N ARG A 255 -12.39 -10.54 -21.46
CA ARG A 255 -13.46 -10.46 -20.45
C ARG A 255 -14.27 -11.75 -20.35
N GLU A 256 -14.68 -12.29 -21.50
CA GLU A 256 -15.56 -13.46 -21.59
C GLU A 256 -14.80 -14.73 -21.17
N GLY A 257 -14.90 -15.07 -19.89
CA GLY A 257 -14.19 -16.19 -19.25
C GLY A 257 -12.76 -15.84 -18.78
N TRP A 258 -12.41 -14.56 -18.66
CA TRP A 258 -11.16 -14.08 -18.06
C TRP A 258 -9.87 -14.70 -18.65
N LYS A 259 -9.86 -14.97 -19.96
CA LYS A 259 -8.80 -15.77 -20.60
C LYS A 259 -7.55 -14.95 -20.92
N THR A 260 -6.39 -15.54 -20.73
CA THR A 260 -5.07 -14.88 -20.86
C THR A 260 -4.28 -15.45 -22.05
N ASN A 261 -4.88 -15.42 -23.26
CA ASN A 261 -4.36 -16.12 -24.44
C ASN A 261 -3.52 -15.25 -25.39
N MET A 262 -3.46 -13.93 -25.16
CA MET A 262 -2.86 -12.96 -26.09
C MET A 262 -2.12 -11.86 -25.33
N ASP A 263 -1.04 -11.33 -25.88
CA ASP A 263 -0.26 -10.27 -25.25
C ASP A 263 0.37 -9.32 -26.29
N PHE A 264 0.70 -8.10 -25.84
CA PHE A 264 1.55 -7.19 -26.61
C PHE A 264 3.02 -7.45 -26.25
N VAL A 265 3.81 -7.82 -27.26
CA VAL A 265 5.20 -8.30 -27.13
C VAL A 265 6.14 -7.36 -27.89
N GLY A 266 7.34 -7.10 -27.34
CA GLY A 266 8.40 -6.35 -28.02
C GLY A 266 9.26 -5.47 -27.12
N HIS A 267 8.81 -5.20 -25.89
CA HIS A 267 9.59 -4.47 -24.89
C HIS A 267 10.72 -5.33 -24.33
N ARG A 268 11.84 -4.69 -23.98
CA ARG A 268 13.07 -5.31 -23.45
C ARG A 268 13.12 -5.32 -21.91
N LYS A 269 12.20 -4.62 -21.26
CA LYS A 269 12.04 -4.54 -19.79
C LYS A 269 10.56 -4.44 -19.43
N ALA A 270 10.26 -4.61 -18.14
CA ALA A 270 8.92 -4.48 -17.56
C ALA A 270 8.11 -3.29 -18.11
N VAL A 271 6.92 -3.59 -18.63
CA VAL A 271 5.90 -2.59 -18.99
C VAL A 271 5.40 -1.91 -17.71
N THR A 272 5.37 -0.58 -17.69
CA THR A 272 4.95 0.23 -16.52
C THR A 272 3.51 0.70 -16.63
N VAL A 273 3.07 1.03 -17.86
CA VAL A 273 1.76 1.61 -18.14
C VAL A 273 1.21 1.12 -19.47
N VAL A 274 -0.08 0.85 -19.47
CA VAL A 274 -0.93 0.58 -20.62
C VAL A 274 -2.10 1.55 -20.56
N LYS A 275 -2.44 2.22 -21.67
CA LYS A 275 -3.56 3.16 -21.73
C LYS A 275 -4.28 3.01 -23.07
N PHE A 276 -5.52 2.54 -23.04
CA PHE A 276 -6.38 2.57 -24.22
C PHE A 276 -6.78 4.00 -24.58
N ASN A 277 -6.98 4.23 -25.87
CA ASN A 277 -7.58 5.43 -26.42
C ASN A 277 -9.09 5.48 -26.02
N PRO A 278 -9.66 6.65 -25.68
CA PRO A 278 -11.09 6.75 -25.32
C PRO A 278 -12.05 6.50 -26.49
N LYS A 279 -11.54 6.46 -27.74
CA LYS A 279 -12.34 6.19 -28.95
C LYS A 279 -12.16 4.75 -29.44
N ILE A 280 -13.27 4.18 -29.89
CA ILE A 280 -13.31 3.01 -30.76
C ILE A 280 -13.27 3.53 -32.20
N PHE A 281 -12.52 2.88 -33.08
CA PHE A 281 -12.31 3.29 -34.48
C PHE A 281 -12.90 2.28 -35.47
N LYS A 282 -13.19 2.75 -36.68
CA LYS A 282 -13.55 1.95 -37.86
C LYS A 282 -12.64 2.31 -39.03
N LYS A 283 -12.58 1.44 -40.05
CA LYS A 283 -11.72 1.63 -41.22
C LYS A 283 -12.45 2.42 -42.30
N LYS A 284 -11.88 3.56 -42.66
CA LYS A 284 -12.29 4.44 -43.77
C LYS A 284 -12.48 3.62 -45.06
N GLN A 285 -13.70 3.59 -45.59
CA GLN A 285 -14.01 2.82 -46.80
C GLN A 285 -13.43 3.53 -48.04
N LYS A 286 -12.39 2.94 -48.65
CA LYS A 286 -11.94 3.38 -49.98
C LYS A 286 -12.90 2.83 -51.05
N ASN A 287 -13.60 3.76 -51.71
CA ASN A 287 -14.29 3.63 -53.01
C ASN A 287 -15.07 2.32 -53.23
N GLY A 288 -16.24 2.17 -52.60
CA GLY A 288 -17.35 1.30 -53.06
C GLY A 288 -17.14 -0.22 -53.13
N SER A 289 -15.93 -0.73 -52.92
CA SER A 289 -15.53 -2.08 -53.33
C SER A 289 -15.82 -3.21 -52.32
N SER A 290 -16.43 -2.92 -51.16
CA SER A 290 -16.69 -3.95 -50.14
C SER A 290 -18.03 -3.78 -49.43
N THR A 291 -18.95 -4.72 -49.64
CA THR A 291 -20.25 -4.82 -48.95
C THR A 291 -20.15 -5.32 -47.50
N LYS A 292 -18.96 -5.68 -47.02
CA LYS A 292 -18.74 -6.08 -45.62
C LYS A 292 -18.62 -4.84 -44.73
N PRO A 293 -19.38 -4.73 -43.63
CA PRO A 293 -19.21 -3.63 -42.68
C PRO A 293 -17.80 -3.68 -42.05
N SER A 294 -17.23 -2.50 -41.76
CA SER A 294 -15.95 -2.46 -41.02
C SER A 294 -16.17 -3.00 -39.62
N CYS A 295 -15.37 -4.00 -39.24
CA CYS A 295 -15.25 -4.36 -37.83
C CYS A 295 -14.67 -3.16 -37.05
N PRO A 296 -15.21 -2.81 -35.87
CA PRO A 296 -14.61 -1.81 -35.00
C PRO A 296 -13.31 -2.33 -34.36
N TYR A 297 -12.42 -1.43 -33.95
CA TYR A 297 -11.18 -1.76 -33.25
C TYR A 297 -10.78 -0.67 -32.26
N CYS A 298 -9.94 -1.03 -31.30
CA CYS A 298 -9.44 -0.14 -30.26
C CYS A 298 -7.97 0.20 -30.50
N CYS A 299 -7.55 1.39 -30.09
CA CYS A 299 -6.13 1.79 -30.05
C CYS A 299 -5.61 1.71 -28.60
N CYS A 300 -4.38 1.24 -28.42
CA CYS A 300 -3.76 1.07 -27.10
C CYS A 300 -2.28 1.48 -27.13
N ALA A 301 -1.84 2.28 -26.15
CA ALA A 301 -0.45 2.67 -25.98
C ALA A 301 0.18 1.96 -24.76
N VAL A 302 1.43 1.55 -24.90
CA VAL A 302 2.19 0.75 -23.92
C VAL A 302 3.55 1.42 -23.69
N GLY A 303 3.89 1.71 -22.44
CA GLY A 303 5.16 2.29 -22.00
C GLY A 303 5.94 1.35 -21.08
N SER A 304 7.27 1.39 -21.14
CA SER A 304 8.15 0.45 -20.42
C SER A 304 9.35 1.11 -19.73
N LYS A 305 9.92 0.38 -18.75
CA LYS A 305 11.25 0.63 -18.17
C LYS A 305 12.41 0.61 -19.18
N ASP A 306 12.19 0.12 -20.40
CA ASP A 306 13.18 0.19 -21.50
C ASP A 306 13.20 1.54 -22.23
N ARG A 307 12.45 2.53 -21.72
CA ARG A 307 12.31 3.88 -22.27
C ARG A 307 11.60 3.96 -23.63
N SER A 308 10.97 2.87 -24.07
CA SER A 308 10.24 2.83 -25.34
C SER A 308 8.72 2.87 -25.16
N LEU A 309 8.07 3.53 -26.10
CA LEU A 309 6.62 3.61 -26.27
C LEU A 309 6.23 2.75 -27.49
N SER A 310 5.21 1.91 -27.36
CA SER A 310 4.59 1.23 -28.51
C SER A 310 3.08 1.54 -28.57
N VAL A 311 2.56 1.73 -29.77
CA VAL A 311 1.14 2.01 -30.04
C VAL A 311 0.58 0.93 -30.94
N TRP A 312 -0.54 0.34 -30.54
CA TRP A 312 -1.16 -0.84 -31.15
C TRP A 312 -2.60 -0.52 -31.57
N LEU A 313 -3.06 -1.18 -32.63
CA LEU A 313 -4.47 -1.22 -33.02
C LEU A 313 -4.94 -2.68 -32.97
N THR A 314 -6.08 -2.98 -32.35
CA THR A 314 -6.53 -4.39 -32.19
C THR A 314 -6.88 -5.09 -33.51
N CYS A 315 -6.96 -4.34 -34.62
CA CYS A 315 -7.10 -4.88 -35.98
C CYS A 315 -5.76 -5.25 -36.66
N LEU A 316 -4.61 -4.99 -36.04
CA LEU A 316 -3.27 -5.25 -36.58
C LEU A 316 -2.50 -6.31 -35.76
N LYS A 317 -1.75 -7.17 -36.45
CA LYS A 317 -0.87 -8.18 -35.83
C LYS A 317 0.52 -7.65 -35.42
N ARG A 318 0.72 -6.33 -35.48
CA ARG A 318 1.97 -5.60 -35.22
C ARG A 318 1.62 -4.22 -34.65
N PRO A 319 2.52 -3.58 -33.88
CA PRO A 319 2.32 -2.19 -33.47
C PRO A 319 2.26 -1.26 -34.69
N LEU A 320 1.46 -0.21 -34.59
CA LEU A 320 1.39 0.90 -35.54
C LEU A 320 2.67 1.75 -35.48
N VAL A 321 3.16 2.00 -34.27
CA VAL A 321 4.38 2.78 -33.99
C VAL A 321 5.14 2.13 -32.83
N VAL A 322 6.48 2.14 -32.91
CA VAL A 322 7.38 1.90 -31.77
C VAL A 322 8.43 3.01 -31.76
N ILE A 323 8.59 3.70 -30.64
CA ILE A 323 9.63 4.72 -30.43
C ILE A 323 10.54 4.21 -29.31
N HIS A 324 11.78 3.86 -29.65
CA HIS A 324 12.80 3.54 -28.65
C HIS A 324 13.48 4.80 -28.12
N GLU A 325 13.92 4.75 -26.86
CA GLU A 325 14.67 5.85 -26.20
C GLU A 325 13.94 7.21 -26.32
N LEU A 326 12.62 7.19 -26.12
CA LEU A 326 11.78 8.38 -26.07
C LEU A 326 12.18 9.31 -24.90
N PHE A 327 12.87 8.77 -23.89
CA PHE A 327 13.26 9.41 -22.64
C PHE A 327 14.61 8.88 -22.15
N ASP A 328 15.20 9.52 -21.14
CA ASP A 328 16.47 9.07 -20.50
C ASP A 328 16.23 8.04 -19.40
N LYS A 329 15.01 8.01 -18.84
CA LYS A 329 14.55 7.02 -17.85
C LYS A 329 13.24 6.36 -18.28
N SER A 330 12.67 5.56 -17.38
CA SER A 330 11.43 4.81 -17.60
C SER A 330 10.24 5.72 -17.87
N ILE A 331 9.39 5.34 -18.82
CA ILE A 331 8.03 5.90 -18.96
C ILE A 331 7.22 5.53 -17.71
N MET A 332 6.45 6.47 -17.18
CA MET A 332 5.70 6.31 -15.92
C MET A 332 4.18 6.37 -16.11
N ASP A 333 3.70 7.17 -17.06
CA ASP A 333 2.26 7.33 -17.28
C ASP A 333 1.96 7.81 -18.70
N ILE A 334 0.72 7.58 -19.13
CA ILE A 334 0.19 7.90 -20.45
C ILE A 334 -1.22 8.45 -20.28
N SER A 335 -1.57 9.51 -20.99
CA SER A 335 -2.94 9.99 -21.13
C SER A 335 -3.25 10.41 -22.57
N TRP A 336 -4.46 10.11 -23.03
CA TRP A 336 -4.94 10.41 -24.38
C TRP A 336 -5.86 11.64 -24.35
N THR A 337 -5.86 12.45 -25.40
CA THR A 337 -6.85 13.53 -25.57
C THR A 337 -8.24 12.94 -25.83
N LEU A 338 -9.30 13.65 -25.43
CA LEU A 338 -10.68 13.15 -25.58
C LEU A 338 -11.12 12.98 -27.06
N ASN A 339 -10.47 13.69 -27.99
CA ASN A 339 -10.66 13.49 -29.43
C ASN A 339 -9.98 12.20 -29.97
N GLY A 340 -9.11 11.56 -29.18
CA GLY A 340 -8.42 10.32 -29.54
C GLY A 340 -7.23 10.47 -30.49
N LEU A 341 -6.78 11.68 -30.81
CA LEU A 341 -5.68 11.91 -31.77
C LEU A 341 -4.34 12.25 -31.10
N GLY A 342 -4.36 12.84 -29.90
CA GLY A 342 -3.18 13.22 -29.14
C GLY A 342 -2.90 12.28 -27.97
N ILE A 343 -1.63 12.08 -27.66
CA ILE A 343 -1.17 11.28 -26.51
C ILE A 343 -0.01 12.00 -25.81
N LEU A 344 -0.12 12.17 -24.50
CA LEU A 344 0.88 12.76 -23.63
C LEU A 344 1.47 11.68 -22.72
N VAL A 345 2.80 11.63 -22.65
CA VAL A 345 3.58 10.58 -21.97
C VAL A 345 4.59 11.25 -21.04
N CYS A 346 4.77 10.73 -19.81
CA CYS A 346 5.73 11.28 -18.85
C CYS A 346 6.81 10.26 -18.41
N SER A 347 7.93 10.78 -17.92
CA SER A 347 9.11 9.99 -17.54
C SER A 347 9.67 10.33 -16.15
N MET A 348 10.32 9.33 -15.57
CA MET A 348 11.11 9.42 -14.33
C MET A 348 12.35 10.33 -14.44
N ASP A 349 12.72 10.80 -15.64
CA ASP A 349 13.70 11.89 -15.81
C ASP A 349 13.14 13.28 -15.48
N GLY A 350 11.82 13.41 -15.37
CA GLY A 350 11.15 14.66 -15.04
C GLY A 350 10.63 15.45 -16.23
N SER A 351 10.58 14.84 -17.43
CA SER A 351 10.06 15.46 -18.66
C SER A 351 8.79 14.76 -19.20
N VAL A 352 8.17 15.38 -20.21
CA VAL A 352 7.06 14.80 -20.99
C VAL A 352 7.31 14.85 -22.50
N ALA A 353 6.56 14.05 -23.25
CA ALA A 353 6.51 14.07 -24.70
C ALA A 353 5.06 13.95 -25.17
N PHE A 354 4.70 14.70 -26.21
CA PHE A 354 3.38 14.68 -26.85
C PHE A 354 3.50 14.15 -28.28
N LEU A 355 2.61 13.23 -28.66
CA LEU A 355 2.49 12.76 -30.04
C LEU A 355 1.12 13.13 -30.59
N ASP A 356 1.10 13.59 -31.84
CA ASP A 356 -0.07 14.05 -32.59
C ASP A 356 -0.30 13.16 -33.81
N PHE A 357 -1.36 12.34 -33.81
CA PHE A 357 -1.71 11.44 -34.91
C PHE A 357 -2.77 12.04 -35.83
N SER A 358 -2.69 11.78 -37.13
CA SER A 358 -3.78 12.14 -38.04
C SER A 358 -4.93 11.14 -37.98
N GLN A 359 -6.13 11.57 -38.35
CA GLN A 359 -7.29 10.69 -38.48
C GLN A 359 -7.07 9.57 -39.52
N ASP A 360 -6.24 9.79 -40.54
CA ASP A 360 -5.88 8.76 -41.52
C ASP A 360 -4.89 7.71 -40.96
N GLU A 361 -4.23 7.96 -39.83
CA GLU A 361 -3.34 7.00 -39.15
C GLU A 361 -4.07 6.11 -38.13
N LEU A 362 -5.04 6.65 -37.39
CA LEU A 362 -5.81 5.92 -36.37
C LEU A 362 -7.18 5.40 -36.86
N GLY A 363 -7.72 5.99 -37.94
CA GLY A 363 -9.03 5.68 -38.49
C GLY A 363 -10.13 6.64 -38.07
N ASP A 364 -11.35 6.37 -38.55
CA ASP A 364 -12.52 7.20 -38.21
C ASP A 364 -13.11 6.74 -36.88
N PRO A 365 -13.35 7.63 -35.89
CA PRO A 365 -13.98 7.24 -34.64
C PRO A 365 -15.44 6.81 -34.85
N LEU A 366 -15.93 5.92 -33.99
CA LEU A 366 -17.35 5.59 -33.93
C LEU A 366 -18.17 6.78 -33.40
N SER A 367 -19.44 6.84 -33.82
CA SER A 367 -20.42 7.73 -33.18
C SER A 367 -20.75 7.23 -31.76
N GLU A 368 -21.28 8.11 -30.92
CA GLU A 368 -21.61 7.73 -29.54
C GLU A 368 -22.78 6.73 -29.49
N GLU A 369 -23.66 6.72 -30.49
CA GLU A 369 -24.70 5.70 -30.66
C GLU A 369 -24.14 4.36 -31.16
N GLU A 370 -23.12 4.36 -32.04
CA GLU A 370 -22.40 3.15 -32.43
C GLU A 370 -21.70 2.51 -31.22
N LYS A 371 -20.98 3.32 -30.42
CA LYS A 371 -20.35 2.91 -29.15
C LYS A 371 -21.39 2.42 -28.13
N SER A 372 -22.50 3.15 -27.97
CA SER A 372 -23.60 2.75 -27.07
C SER A 372 -24.22 1.40 -27.48
N ARG A 373 -24.32 1.10 -28.78
CA ARG A 373 -24.77 -0.23 -29.26
C ARG A 373 -23.79 -1.35 -28.88
N ILE A 374 -22.47 -1.11 -29.00
CA ILE A 374 -21.44 -2.07 -28.55
C ILE A 374 -21.54 -2.31 -27.04
N HIS A 375 -21.72 -1.26 -26.24
CA HIS A 375 -21.93 -1.40 -24.80
C HIS A 375 -23.23 -2.17 -24.49
N GLN A 376 -24.34 -1.87 -25.16
CA GLN A 376 -25.60 -2.59 -24.96
C GLN A 376 -25.49 -4.09 -25.34
N SER A 377 -24.63 -4.47 -26.29
CA SER A 377 -24.34 -5.89 -26.55
C SER A 377 -23.42 -6.54 -25.51
N THR A 378 -22.46 -5.81 -24.95
CA THR A 378 -21.43 -6.33 -24.01
C THR A 378 -21.88 -6.34 -22.54
N TYR A 379 -22.91 -5.56 -22.21
CA TYR A 379 -23.43 -5.37 -20.86
C TYR A 379 -24.93 -5.66 -20.72
N GLY A 380 -25.65 -5.85 -21.84
CA GLY A 380 -27.10 -5.89 -21.87
C GLY A 380 -27.73 -4.49 -21.73
N LYS A 381 -29.06 -4.46 -21.65
CA LYS A 381 -29.84 -3.23 -21.44
C LYS A 381 -29.84 -2.81 -19.96
N SER A 382 -28.67 -2.42 -19.44
CA SER A 382 -28.48 -1.94 -18.06
C SER A 382 -28.12 -0.45 -18.02
N LEU A 383 -28.35 0.20 -16.87
CA LEU A 383 -28.52 1.66 -16.77
C LEU A 383 -27.35 2.53 -17.26
N ALA A 384 -26.11 2.02 -17.18
CA ALA A 384 -24.90 2.82 -17.40
C ALA A 384 -24.69 3.34 -18.84
N ILE A 385 -25.62 3.03 -19.76
CA ILE A 385 -25.59 3.34 -21.20
C ILE A 385 -26.86 4.12 -21.62
N MET A 386 -27.67 4.58 -20.66
CA MET A 386 -28.96 5.23 -20.95
C MET A 386 -28.83 6.76 -20.98
N THR A 387 -29.11 7.36 -22.14
CA THR A 387 -29.31 8.80 -22.28
C THR A 387 -30.56 9.25 -21.50
N GLU A 388 -30.62 10.51 -21.06
CA GLU A 388 -31.65 11.03 -20.14
C GLU A 388 -33.10 10.65 -20.51
N ALA A 389 -33.46 10.73 -21.80
CA ALA A 389 -34.79 10.41 -22.29
C ALA A 389 -35.22 8.94 -22.06
N GLN A 390 -34.26 8.01 -21.95
CA GLN A 390 -34.50 6.57 -21.81
C GLN A 390 -34.57 6.12 -20.34
N LEU A 391 -34.27 7.00 -19.39
CA LEU A 391 -34.24 6.71 -17.95
C LEU A 391 -35.62 6.46 -17.31
N SER A 392 -36.71 6.72 -18.03
CA SER A 392 -38.09 6.70 -17.53
C SER A 392 -38.75 5.30 -17.51
N THR A 393 -38.12 4.29 -18.12
CA THR A 393 -38.71 2.95 -18.35
C THR A 393 -37.81 1.79 -17.89
N ALA A 394 -36.70 2.06 -17.21
CA ALA A 394 -35.76 1.04 -16.74
C ALA A 394 -36.15 0.44 -15.37
N VAL A 395 -35.95 -0.87 -15.21
CA VAL A 395 -35.92 -1.52 -13.88
C VAL A 395 -34.54 -1.29 -13.27
N ILE A 396 -34.49 -0.80 -12.03
CA ILE A 396 -33.24 -0.33 -11.40
C ILE A 396 -32.79 -1.33 -10.34
N GLU A 397 -31.77 -2.12 -10.67
CA GLU A 397 -31.24 -3.21 -9.84
C GLU A 397 -30.40 -2.74 -8.65
N ASN A 398 -29.86 -1.51 -8.68
CA ASN A 398 -29.04 -0.93 -7.61
C ASN A 398 -29.74 0.26 -6.92
N PRO A 399 -30.13 0.15 -5.63
CA PRO A 399 -30.81 1.21 -4.89
C PRO A 399 -30.04 2.53 -4.71
N GLU A 400 -28.70 2.53 -4.77
CA GLU A 400 -27.91 3.77 -4.68
C GLU A 400 -27.85 4.51 -6.02
N MET A 401 -27.82 3.79 -7.14
CA MET A 401 -27.94 4.41 -8.48
C MET A 401 -29.31 5.11 -8.64
N LEU A 402 -30.39 4.49 -8.15
CA LEU A 402 -31.72 5.13 -8.07
C LEU A 402 -31.68 6.45 -7.29
N LYS A 403 -30.99 6.48 -6.14
CA LYS A 403 -30.88 7.68 -5.29
C LYS A 403 -30.05 8.78 -5.95
N TYR A 404 -28.96 8.43 -6.64
CA TYR A 404 -28.14 9.37 -7.40
C TYR A 404 -28.92 9.99 -8.57
N GLN A 405 -29.58 9.16 -9.37
CA GLN A 405 -30.43 9.57 -10.49
C GLN A 405 -31.53 10.55 -10.05
N ARG A 406 -32.22 10.27 -8.93
CA ARG A 406 -33.22 11.18 -8.36
C ARG A 406 -32.63 12.54 -7.95
N ARG A 407 -31.41 12.58 -7.40
CA ARG A 407 -30.76 13.86 -7.05
C ARG A 407 -30.37 14.67 -8.29
N GLN A 408 -29.91 14.03 -9.36
CA GLN A 408 -29.64 14.75 -10.62
C GLN A 408 -30.92 15.37 -11.19
N GLN A 409 -32.03 14.60 -11.25
CA GLN A 409 -33.33 15.12 -11.68
C GLN A 409 -33.82 16.28 -10.80
N GLN A 410 -33.65 16.19 -9.48
CA GLN A 410 -33.95 17.26 -8.53
C GLN A 410 -33.13 18.53 -8.84
N GLN A 411 -31.80 18.40 -8.97
CA GLN A 411 -30.90 19.53 -9.22
C GLN A 411 -31.14 20.19 -10.59
N GLN A 412 -31.49 19.42 -11.62
CA GLN A 412 -31.91 19.97 -12.91
C GLN A 412 -33.24 20.73 -12.80
N LEU A 413 -34.23 20.20 -12.07
CA LEU A 413 -35.50 20.88 -11.78
C LEU A 413 -35.26 22.20 -11.03
N ASP A 414 -34.41 22.19 -10.02
CA ASP A 414 -34.08 23.39 -9.24
C ASP A 414 -33.35 24.45 -10.09
N GLN A 415 -32.41 24.05 -10.97
CA GLN A 415 -31.77 24.96 -11.92
C GLN A 415 -32.73 25.52 -12.98
N LYS A 416 -33.66 24.70 -13.49
CA LYS A 416 -34.67 25.11 -14.47
C LYS A 416 -35.70 26.07 -13.86
N ASN A 417 -36.08 25.84 -12.60
CA ASN A 417 -36.95 26.70 -11.82
C ASN A 417 -36.26 28.00 -11.37
N ALA A 418 -34.93 28.01 -11.19
CA ALA A 418 -34.17 29.23 -10.97
C ALA A 418 -34.12 30.07 -12.26
N THR A 419 -33.71 29.49 -13.38
CA THR A 419 -33.59 30.21 -14.67
C THR A 419 -34.93 30.73 -15.21
N THR A 420 -36.04 30.02 -15.02
CA THR A 420 -37.38 30.53 -15.42
C THR A 420 -37.93 31.63 -14.50
N ARG A 421 -37.40 31.78 -13.27
CA ARG A 421 -37.77 32.86 -12.35
C ARG A 421 -37.05 34.18 -12.61
N GLU A 422 -35.98 34.19 -13.39
CA GLU A 422 -35.22 35.40 -13.73
C GLU A 422 -35.60 35.98 -15.12
N THR A 423 -36.40 35.26 -15.93
CA THR A 423 -36.89 35.75 -17.23
C THR A 423 -38.36 35.41 -17.50
N SER A 424 -39.31 36.16 -16.92
CA SER A 424 -40.75 36.02 -17.25
C SER A 424 -41.62 37.26 -16.92
N SER A 425 -41.35 38.41 -17.54
CA SER A 425 -42.15 39.64 -17.39
C SER A 425 -42.87 40.08 -18.68
N ALA A 426 -43.79 39.25 -19.21
CA ALA A 426 -44.70 39.61 -20.31
C ALA A 426 -45.98 38.74 -20.40
N SER A 427 -47.08 39.26 -19.86
CA SER A 427 -48.50 39.09 -20.25
C SER A 427 -49.01 37.90 -21.12
N SER A 428 -49.94 37.13 -20.54
CA SER A 428 -51.21 36.62 -21.15
C SER A 428 -51.14 35.51 -22.24
N VAL A 429 -52.20 34.75 -22.58
CA VAL A 429 -53.64 34.77 -22.23
C VAL A 429 -54.12 33.35 -21.81
N THR A 430 -55.25 33.24 -21.10
CA THR A 430 -55.88 32.00 -20.62
C THR A 430 -56.65 31.19 -21.67
N GLY A 431 -56.67 29.86 -21.53
CA GLY A 431 -57.66 28.94 -22.13
C GLY A 431 -57.74 27.62 -21.35
N VAL A 432 -58.95 27.15 -21.02
CA VAL A 432 -59.17 26.00 -20.12
C VAL A 432 -60.06 24.95 -20.80
N VAL A 433 -59.59 23.71 -20.87
CA VAL A 433 -60.40 22.51 -21.15
C VAL A 433 -59.87 21.36 -20.27
N ASN A 434 -60.76 20.53 -19.75
CA ASN A 434 -60.42 19.48 -18.78
C ASN A 434 -59.75 18.26 -19.43
N GLY A 435 -58.76 17.68 -18.75
CA GLY A 435 -58.18 16.36 -19.05
C GLY A 435 -57.63 15.71 -17.79
N GLU A 436 -57.86 14.42 -17.60
CA GLU A 436 -57.44 13.69 -16.38
C GLU A 436 -55.91 13.55 -16.31
N SER A 437 -55.34 13.65 -15.11
CA SER A 437 -53.90 13.53 -14.92
C SER A 437 -53.43 12.09 -15.15
N LEU A 438 -52.32 11.96 -15.88
CA LEU A 438 -51.60 10.70 -16.12
C LEU A 438 -51.16 10.02 -14.78
N GLU A 439 -51.08 10.80 -13.70
CA GLU A 439 -50.84 10.28 -12.35
C GLU A 439 -52.04 9.54 -11.74
N ASP A 440 -53.27 9.96 -12.01
CA ASP A 440 -54.48 9.34 -11.46
C ASP A 440 -54.84 8.06 -12.21
N ILE A 441 -54.57 8.02 -13.52
CA ILE A 441 -54.55 6.78 -14.31
C ILE A 441 -53.57 5.76 -13.71
N ARG A 442 -52.34 6.19 -13.36
CA ARG A 442 -51.35 5.34 -12.67
C ARG A 442 -51.83 4.86 -11.29
N LYS A 443 -52.42 5.74 -10.46
CA LYS A 443 -52.95 5.38 -9.13
C LYS A 443 -54.09 4.36 -9.20
N ASN A 444 -54.91 4.38 -10.25
CA ASN A 444 -56.01 3.43 -10.43
C ASN A 444 -55.57 2.10 -11.05
N LEU A 445 -54.56 2.08 -11.94
CA LEU A 445 -53.96 0.84 -12.44
C LEU A 445 -53.31 0.00 -11.33
N LEU A 446 -52.63 0.64 -10.37
CA LEU A 446 -52.01 -0.03 -9.21
C LEU A 446 -53.00 -0.76 -8.29
N LYS A 447 -54.31 -0.50 -8.39
CA LYS A 447 -55.35 -1.16 -7.57
C LYS A 447 -55.88 -2.48 -8.15
N LYS A 448 -55.47 -2.89 -9.35
CA LYS A 448 -55.97 -4.10 -10.04
C LYS A 448 -54.99 -5.30 -10.06
N GLN A 449 -53.92 -5.25 -9.28
CA GLN A 449 -52.93 -6.33 -9.24
C GLN A 449 -53.46 -7.55 -8.45
N VAL A 450 -53.82 -8.62 -9.17
CA VAL A 450 -54.29 -9.88 -8.57
C VAL A 450 -53.10 -10.71 -8.08
N GLU A 451 -53.11 -11.05 -6.78
CA GLU A 451 -52.18 -11.99 -6.15
C GLU A 451 -52.85 -13.36 -5.99
N THR A 452 -52.16 -14.43 -6.39
CA THR A 452 -52.58 -15.82 -6.15
C THR A 452 -51.57 -16.50 -5.24
N ARG A 453 -52.04 -17.18 -4.19
CA ARG A 453 -51.18 -18.01 -3.33
C ARG A 453 -51.29 -19.48 -3.72
N THR A 454 -50.15 -20.15 -3.81
CA THR A 454 -50.08 -21.62 -3.95
C THR A 454 -50.12 -22.31 -2.58
N ALA A 455 -50.44 -23.61 -2.57
CA ALA A 455 -50.58 -24.39 -1.33
C ALA A 455 -49.29 -24.54 -0.52
N ASP A 456 -48.13 -24.22 -1.10
CA ASP A 456 -46.82 -24.11 -0.44
C ASP A 456 -46.58 -22.73 0.21
N GLY A 457 -47.60 -21.87 0.26
CA GLY A 457 -47.54 -20.53 0.85
C GLY A 457 -46.86 -19.47 -0.03
N ARG A 458 -46.33 -19.82 -1.21
CA ARG A 458 -45.67 -18.86 -2.10
C ARG A 458 -46.68 -17.93 -2.77
N ARG A 459 -46.30 -16.66 -2.92
CA ARG A 459 -47.08 -15.61 -3.60
C ARG A 459 -46.70 -15.60 -5.08
N ARG A 460 -47.69 -15.69 -5.98
CA ARG A 460 -47.51 -15.44 -7.42
C ARG A 460 -48.31 -14.19 -7.82
N ILE A 461 -47.69 -13.38 -8.69
CA ILE A 461 -48.29 -12.19 -9.30
C ILE A 461 -48.41 -12.48 -10.79
N THR A 462 -49.59 -12.32 -11.36
CA THR A 462 -49.80 -12.48 -12.81
C THR A 462 -49.52 -11.14 -13.51
N PRO A 463 -48.52 -11.05 -14.40
CA PRO A 463 -48.29 -9.83 -15.18
C PRO A 463 -49.42 -9.65 -16.21
N LEU A 464 -50.04 -8.47 -16.24
CA LEU A 464 -51.00 -8.08 -17.28
C LEU A 464 -50.25 -7.38 -18.41
N CYS A 465 -50.51 -7.79 -19.65
CA CYS A 465 -50.01 -7.12 -20.83
C CYS A 465 -50.82 -5.83 -21.08
N ILE A 466 -50.12 -4.71 -21.28
CA ILE A 466 -50.73 -3.44 -21.69
C ILE A 466 -50.31 -3.20 -23.14
N ALA A 467 -51.23 -3.40 -24.07
CA ALA A 467 -51.01 -3.14 -25.49
C ALA A 467 -51.09 -1.64 -25.82
N GLN A 468 -50.51 -1.27 -26.96
CA GLN A 468 -50.52 0.11 -27.47
C GLN A 468 -51.92 0.55 -27.93
N LEU A 469 -52.15 1.86 -27.93
CA LEU A 469 -53.24 2.53 -28.63
C LEU A 469 -52.63 3.60 -29.55
N ASP A 470 -52.86 3.46 -30.86
CA ASP A 470 -52.49 4.46 -31.87
C ASP A 470 -53.52 5.60 -31.94
N THR A 471 -53.12 6.75 -32.46
CA THR A 471 -54.02 7.73 -33.10
C THR A 471 -53.22 8.69 -34.00
N GLY A 472 -53.74 9.02 -35.19
CA GLY A 472 -53.17 10.00 -36.12
C GLY A 472 -53.49 11.45 -35.75
N ASP A 473 -53.26 12.46 -36.60
CA ASP A 473 -52.94 12.45 -38.05
C ASP A 473 -52.25 13.78 -38.49
N PHE A 474 -51.95 13.90 -39.80
CA PHE A 474 -51.48 15.08 -40.57
C PHE A 474 -49.97 15.42 -40.46
N SER A 475 -49.13 15.45 -41.51
CA SER A 475 -49.17 16.00 -42.91
C SER A 475 -48.69 17.46 -43.01
N THR A 476 -47.83 17.89 -43.95
CA THR A 476 -47.10 17.23 -45.07
C THR A 476 -45.95 18.12 -45.63
N ALA A 477 -45.12 17.57 -46.54
CA ALA A 477 -44.49 18.23 -47.72
C ALA A 477 -43.21 19.13 -47.66
N PHE A 478 -42.13 18.62 -48.27
CA PHE A 478 -41.27 19.23 -49.34
C PHE A 478 -40.42 20.52 -49.09
N PHE A 479 -39.26 20.78 -49.72
CA PHE A 479 -38.31 19.98 -50.56
C PHE A 479 -36.90 20.65 -50.65
N ASN A 480 -35.86 19.84 -50.93
CA ASN A 480 -34.60 20.10 -51.69
C ASN A 480 -33.65 21.31 -51.44
N SER A 481 -32.53 21.02 -50.75
CA SER A 481 -31.12 21.10 -51.23
C SER A 481 -30.62 22.13 -52.29
N ILE A 482 -29.49 22.80 -52.00
CA ILE A 482 -28.15 22.63 -52.65
C ILE A 482 -27.10 23.59 -52.00
N PRO A 483 -25.81 23.20 -51.81
CA PRO A 483 -24.76 24.08 -51.26
C PRO A 483 -23.73 24.58 -52.31
N LEU A 484 -22.98 25.67 -52.02
CA LEU A 484 -21.52 25.81 -52.32
C LEU A 484 -20.87 27.15 -51.87
N SER A 485 -19.59 27.03 -51.45
CA SER A 485 -18.44 27.97 -51.57
C SER A 485 -18.39 29.42 -51.01
N SER A 486 -17.31 29.65 -50.25
CA SER A 486 -16.28 30.74 -50.35
C SER A 486 -16.49 32.17 -49.82
N SER A 487 -15.95 32.40 -48.62
CA SER A 487 -14.84 33.34 -48.29
C SER A 487 -15.03 34.87 -48.19
N LEU A 488 -14.14 35.47 -47.38
CA LEU A 488 -13.83 36.91 -47.16
C LEU A 488 -14.86 37.72 -46.34
N ALA A 489 -14.50 38.79 -45.61
CA ALA A 489 -13.38 39.06 -44.68
C ALA A 489 -13.53 40.49 -44.08
N GLY A 490 -13.39 40.65 -42.75
CA GLY A 490 -13.24 41.97 -42.11
C GLY A 490 -14.52 42.79 -41.85
N THR A 491 -14.52 43.94 -41.15
CA THR A 491 -13.47 44.62 -40.32
C THR A 491 -14.09 45.69 -39.38
N MET A 492 -13.88 45.55 -38.05
CA MET A 492 -13.78 46.62 -37.00
C MET A 492 -14.96 47.52 -36.53
N LEU A 493 -14.86 47.93 -35.24
CA LEU A 493 -15.39 49.16 -34.56
C LEU A 493 -16.93 49.31 -34.39
N SER A 494 -17.49 49.99 -33.35
CA SER A 494 -16.96 50.58 -32.10
C SER A 494 -18.06 50.81 -31.02
N SER A 495 -17.68 51.05 -29.76
CA SER A 495 -18.50 51.31 -28.56
C SER A 495 -18.57 52.84 -28.20
N PRO A 496 -19.01 53.34 -27.01
CA PRO A 496 -19.87 52.83 -25.90
C PRO A 496 -20.94 53.87 -25.36
N SER A 497 -21.45 53.67 -24.13
CA SER A 497 -22.08 54.63 -23.16
C SER A 497 -23.59 54.94 -23.25
N GLY A 498 -24.32 55.21 -22.14
CA GLY A 498 -23.94 55.16 -20.70
C GLY A 498 -25.03 55.69 -19.71
N GLN A 499 -24.65 55.88 -18.43
CA GLN A 499 -25.35 56.62 -17.33
C GLN A 499 -26.60 55.92 -16.67
N GLN A 500 -26.58 55.59 -15.35
CA GLN A 500 -26.87 56.37 -14.11
C GLN A 500 -28.38 56.32 -13.69
N LEU A 501 -28.83 56.35 -12.41
CA LEU A 501 -28.27 56.82 -11.12
C LEU A 501 -28.73 55.96 -9.89
N LEU A 502 -28.46 56.39 -8.64
CA LEU A 502 -28.49 55.59 -7.37
C LEU A 502 -29.72 55.91 -6.43
N PRO A 503 -29.74 55.76 -5.05
CA PRO A 503 -30.79 54.99 -4.36
C PRO A 503 -31.44 55.70 -3.12
N LEU A 504 -32.19 54.98 -2.24
CA LEU A 504 -32.30 55.30 -0.79
C LEU A 504 -32.83 54.12 0.08
N ASP A 505 -32.79 54.28 1.41
CA ASP A 505 -32.78 53.23 2.45
C ASP A 505 -34.07 53.07 3.32
N SER A 506 -33.97 52.21 4.35
CA SER A 506 -34.80 52.03 5.58
C SER A 506 -35.97 51.01 5.52
N SER A 507 -36.31 50.24 6.58
CA SER A 507 -35.63 49.95 7.87
C SER A 507 -36.16 48.64 8.53
N THR A 508 -35.37 48.03 9.43
CA THR A 508 -35.71 46.82 10.23
C THR A 508 -36.33 47.18 11.60
N PRO A 509 -37.07 46.26 12.27
CA PRO A 509 -36.45 45.46 13.35
C PRO A 509 -37.03 44.02 13.52
N SER A 510 -36.61 43.32 14.59
CA SER A 510 -36.74 41.86 14.78
C SER A 510 -37.37 41.40 16.12
N PHE A 511 -38.06 40.24 16.10
CA PHE A 511 -38.30 39.30 17.22
C PHE A 511 -38.48 37.89 16.63
N GLY A 512 -38.35 36.75 17.31
CA GLY A 512 -38.02 36.36 18.69
C GLY A 512 -38.00 34.81 18.78
N ALA A 513 -37.36 34.17 19.78
CA ALA A 513 -37.00 32.75 19.70
C ALA A 513 -37.53 31.84 20.83
N SER A 514 -37.75 30.54 20.54
CA SER A 514 -37.90 29.47 21.56
C SER A 514 -37.64 28.03 21.05
N LYS A 515 -36.83 27.28 21.80
CA LYS A 515 -36.74 25.80 21.91
C LYS A 515 -37.36 25.39 23.30
N PRO A 516 -37.41 24.13 23.83
CA PRO A 516 -36.60 22.93 23.55
C PRO A 516 -37.33 21.54 23.65
N CYS A 517 -36.58 20.51 24.03
CA CYS A 517 -36.80 19.05 23.95
C CYS A 517 -37.61 18.38 25.09
N THR A 518 -38.05 17.12 24.87
CA THR A 518 -38.12 16.03 25.90
C THR A 518 -38.14 14.62 25.28
N GLU A 519 -37.52 13.64 25.97
CA GLU A 519 -37.67 12.16 25.81
C GLU A 519 -38.58 11.61 26.97
N PRO A 520 -38.57 10.35 27.52
CA PRO A 520 -37.85 9.08 27.20
C PRO A 520 -38.57 7.69 27.45
N VAL A 521 -37.87 6.59 27.06
CA VAL A 521 -37.72 5.24 27.72
C VAL A 521 -38.90 4.26 28.01
N ALA A 522 -38.79 3.01 27.50
CA ALA A 522 -39.00 1.66 28.14
C ALA A 522 -38.93 0.54 27.04
N ALA A 523 -38.12 -0.55 27.08
CA ALA A 523 -38.07 -1.75 27.98
C ALA A 523 -39.22 -2.77 27.69
N THR A 524 -39.08 -4.12 27.63
CA THR A 524 -38.06 -5.12 28.09
C THR A 524 -38.01 -6.45 27.27
N SER A 525 -36.84 -7.13 27.28
CA SER A 525 -36.55 -8.60 27.35
C SER A 525 -37.49 -9.71 26.79
N ALA A 526 -36.93 -10.65 26.00
CA ALA A 526 -36.91 -12.11 26.29
C ALA A 526 -36.12 -12.98 25.25
N ARG A 527 -35.60 -14.14 25.69
CA ARG A 527 -34.97 -15.26 24.92
C ARG A 527 -35.35 -16.59 25.64
N PRO A 528 -35.31 -17.80 25.04
CA PRO A 528 -34.07 -18.61 25.06
C PRO A 528 -33.93 -19.65 23.90
N THR A 529 -33.28 -20.79 24.18
CA THR A 529 -32.49 -21.71 23.34
C THR A 529 -33.10 -23.10 23.04
N GLY A 530 -32.49 -23.83 22.09
CA GLY A 530 -32.57 -25.30 21.86
C GLY A 530 -32.01 -25.63 20.45
N GLU A 531 -30.86 -26.30 20.22
CA GLU A 531 -30.34 -27.64 20.58
C GLU A 531 -30.33 -28.66 19.41
N SER A 532 -29.13 -29.19 19.12
CA SER A 532 -28.82 -30.46 18.41
C SER A 532 -29.19 -30.54 16.90
N VAL A 533 -28.77 -31.55 16.08
CA VAL A 533 -27.85 -32.70 16.25
C VAL A 533 -26.86 -32.76 15.04
N SER A 534 -25.75 -33.51 15.14
CA SER A 534 -24.75 -33.72 14.07
C SER A 534 -24.90 -35.02 13.25
N LYS A 535 -24.66 -34.99 11.93
CA LYS A 535 -23.91 -35.96 11.05
C LYS A 535 -24.27 -35.77 9.54
N ASP A 536 -23.57 -36.30 8.51
CA ASP A 536 -22.37 -37.17 8.48
C ASP A 536 -21.44 -36.93 7.24
N SER A 537 -20.41 -37.78 7.14
CA SER A 537 -19.52 -38.12 6.01
C SER A 537 -20.28 -38.69 4.76
N MET A 538 -19.73 -38.89 3.54
CA MET A 538 -18.34 -38.89 3.03
C MET A 538 -18.30 -38.73 1.48
N ASN A 539 -17.08 -38.68 0.89
CA ASN A 539 -16.74 -38.59 -0.54
C ASN A 539 -17.55 -39.46 -1.55
N ALA A 540 -17.73 -38.97 -2.78
CA ALA A 540 -17.17 -39.61 -4.01
C ALA A 540 -17.38 -38.79 -5.31
N THR A 541 -16.40 -38.84 -6.21
CA THR A 541 -16.36 -38.15 -7.52
C THR A 541 -17.12 -38.91 -8.63
N SER A 542 -17.92 -38.23 -9.46
CA SER A 542 -18.17 -38.65 -10.86
C SER A 542 -18.83 -37.54 -11.72
N THR A 543 -18.64 -37.61 -13.04
CA THR A 543 -19.06 -36.64 -14.09
C THR A 543 -19.20 -37.38 -15.43
N PRO A 544 -19.76 -36.78 -16.52
CA PRO A 544 -21.06 -36.09 -16.64
C PRO A 544 -21.83 -36.53 -17.92
N ALA A 545 -23.10 -36.13 -18.11
CA ALA A 545 -23.78 -36.25 -19.42
C ALA A 545 -24.95 -35.26 -19.64
N ALA A 546 -25.04 -34.74 -20.88
CA ALA A 546 -26.20 -34.37 -21.73
C ALA A 546 -27.62 -34.14 -21.14
N SER A 547 -28.50 -33.29 -21.71
CA SER A 547 -28.41 -32.25 -22.78
C SER A 547 -29.77 -31.57 -23.02
N SER A 548 -29.81 -30.30 -23.46
CA SER A 548 -30.85 -29.76 -24.39
C SER A 548 -30.55 -28.30 -24.82
N PRO A 549 -31.09 -27.78 -25.95
CA PRO A 549 -30.56 -26.56 -26.60
C PRO A 549 -31.56 -25.39 -26.77
N SER A 550 -31.06 -24.15 -26.91
CA SER A 550 -31.80 -23.08 -27.62
C SER A 550 -30.90 -21.96 -28.19
N VAL A 551 -31.40 -21.38 -29.27
CA VAL A 551 -30.79 -20.56 -30.33
C VAL A 551 -30.45 -19.11 -29.89
N LEU A 552 -29.28 -18.54 -30.26
CA LEU A 552 -29.13 -17.37 -31.17
C LEU A 552 -27.67 -16.87 -31.38
N THR A 553 -27.39 -16.42 -32.62
CA THR A 553 -26.33 -15.48 -33.10
C THR A 553 -24.90 -15.54 -32.54
N THR A 554 -23.93 -15.83 -33.42
CA THR A 554 -22.49 -15.77 -33.16
C THR A 554 -21.81 -14.50 -33.71
N PRO A 555 -20.84 -13.89 -32.98
CA PRO A 555 -19.87 -12.96 -33.57
C PRO A 555 -18.75 -13.72 -34.30
N SER A 556 -18.05 -13.04 -35.21
CA SER A 556 -17.04 -13.65 -36.08
C SER A 556 -15.78 -14.10 -35.33
N LYS A 557 -15.46 -15.40 -35.44
CA LYS A 557 -14.30 -16.05 -34.81
C LYS A 557 -12.98 -15.55 -35.41
N ILE A 558 -12.24 -14.73 -34.65
CA ILE A 558 -10.85 -14.37 -34.97
C ILE A 558 -9.95 -15.56 -34.57
N GLU A 559 -9.02 -15.96 -35.44
CA GLU A 559 -8.08 -17.05 -35.13
C GLU A 559 -7.05 -16.61 -34.06
N PRO A 560 -6.68 -17.50 -33.12
CA PRO A 560 -5.67 -17.21 -32.12
C PRO A 560 -4.29 -17.03 -32.78
N MET A 561 -3.60 -15.95 -32.42
CA MET A 561 -2.21 -15.74 -32.83
C MET A 561 -1.31 -16.72 -32.08
N LYS A 562 -0.80 -17.74 -32.79
CA LYS A 562 0.31 -18.55 -32.28
C LYS A 562 1.54 -17.66 -32.09
N ALA A 563 2.09 -17.62 -30.89
CA ALA A 563 3.42 -17.08 -30.66
C ALA A 563 4.45 -17.86 -31.49
N PHE A 564 5.36 -17.15 -32.15
CA PHE A 564 6.48 -17.72 -32.89
C PHE A 564 7.78 -17.54 -32.10
N ASP A 565 8.64 -18.54 -32.23
CA ASP A 565 9.95 -18.68 -31.56
C ASP A 565 10.85 -17.44 -31.81
N SER A 566 11.03 -16.56 -30.82
CA SER A 566 11.75 -15.29 -30.99
C SER A 566 13.27 -15.44 -30.83
N ARG A 567 13.89 -16.26 -31.69
CA ARG A 567 15.36 -16.35 -31.81
C ARG A 567 15.94 -15.11 -32.50
N PHE A 568 15.99 -13.98 -31.81
CA PHE A 568 16.50 -12.73 -32.39
C PHE A 568 17.29 -11.82 -31.43
N THR A 569 18.25 -12.38 -30.69
CA THR A 569 19.26 -11.61 -29.93
C THR A 569 20.68 -12.15 -30.07
N GLU A 570 21.04 -12.82 -31.18
CA GLU A 570 22.37 -13.41 -31.32
C GLU A 570 22.88 -13.53 -32.78
N ARG A 571 23.49 -12.45 -33.33
CA ARG A 571 24.59 -12.58 -34.33
C ARG A 571 25.35 -11.27 -34.63
N SER A 572 26.57 -11.19 -34.10
CA SER A 572 27.74 -10.47 -34.64
C SER A 572 28.93 -10.85 -33.76
N LYS A 573 30.01 -11.49 -34.20
CA LYS A 573 30.58 -11.65 -35.56
C LYS A 573 30.93 -13.12 -35.86
N ALA A 574 31.33 -13.41 -37.11
CA ALA A 574 31.95 -14.68 -37.53
C ALA A 574 33.47 -14.67 -37.22
N THR A 575 34.30 -15.70 -37.45
CA THR A 575 34.22 -16.91 -38.32
C THR A 575 35.04 -18.09 -37.66
N PRO A 576 35.21 -19.30 -38.24
CA PRO A 576 35.36 -20.55 -37.45
C PRO A 576 36.76 -21.20 -37.49
N GLY A 577 36.94 -22.30 -36.74
CA GLY A 577 37.90 -23.36 -37.14
C GLY A 577 38.51 -24.26 -36.05
N ALA A 578 37.89 -25.43 -35.81
CA ALA A 578 38.48 -26.66 -35.24
C ALA A 578 39.09 -26.63 -33.80
N PRO A 579 39.34 -27.80 -33.16
CA PRO A 579 39.54 -27.87 -31.71
C PRO A 579 40.86 -28.53 -31.22
N SER A 580 40.98 -28.57 -29.88
CA SER A 580 41.70 -29.56 -29.04
C SER A 580 43.09 -29.20 -28.45
N LEU A 581 43.12 -29.33 -27.11
CA LEU A 581 44.21 -29.80 -26.23
C LEU A 581 45.47 -28.93 -25.91
N THR A 582 45.60 -28.68 -24.60
CA THR A 582 46.82 -28.73 -23.75
C THR A 582 48.01 -27.75 -23.95
N SER A 583 47.95 -26.64 -23.18
CA SER A 583 48.94 -26.21 -22.15
C SER A 583 50.38 -25.72 -22.49
N VAL A 584 50.95 -24.93 -21.55
CA VAL A 584 52.39 -24.49 -21.38
C VAL A 584 52.81 -23.28 -22.28
N ILE A 585 52.86 -22.02 -21.79
CA ILE A 585 53.93 -21.32 -21.00
C ILE A 585 55.27 -21.19 -21.80
N PRO A 586 56.02 -20.04 -21.86
CA PRO A 586 55.76 -18.64 -21.45
C PRO A 586 56.26 -17.49 -22.41
N THR A 587 56.02 -16.23 -22.00
CA THR A 587 56.81 -14.95 -22.19
C THR A 587 57.85 -14.71 -23.31
N ALA A 588 57.74 -13.54 -23.99
CA ALA A 588 58.83 -12.56 -24.31
C ALA A 588 58.25 -11.33 -25.08
N VAL A 589 58.43 -10.06 -24.63
CA VAL A 589 59.47 -9.06 -25.05
C VAL A 589 59.39 -8.61 -26.52
N GLU A 590 59.30 -7.33 -26.93
CA GLU A 590 59.08 -5.99 -26.32
C GLU A 590 58.48 -5.07 -27.47
N ARG A 591 58.70 -3.77 -27.78
CA ARG A 591 59.49 -2.60 -27.30
C ARG A 591 58.95 -1.29 -27.93
N LEU A 592 59.18 -0.11 -27.31
CA LEU A 592 58.94 1.28 -27.83
C LEU A 592 57.45 1.68 -27.99
N LYS A 593 56.94 2.88 -27.66
CA LYS A 593 57.46 4.18 -27.18
C LYS A 593 56.23 5.03 -26.74
N GLU A 594 56.26 6.14 -25.97
CA GLU A 594 57.32 6.93 -25.33
C GLU A 594 56.76 7.85 -24.17
N GLN A 595 57.57 8.15 -23.14
CA GLN A 595 57.69 9.39 -22.29
C GLN A 595 56.44 10.13 -21.72
N ASN A 596 56.38 10.61 -20.46
CA ASN A 596 57.28 10.70 -19.28
C ASN A 596 56.43 10.54 -17.97
N LEU A 597 56.79 9.77 -16.93
CA LEU A 597 57.83 9.92 -15.87
C LEU A 597 57.58 11.09 -14.87
N VAL A 598 57.75 10.95 -13.54
CA VAL A 598 58.41 9.95 -12.63
C VAL A 598 57.46 9.56 -11.45
N LYS A 599 57.40 8.39 -10.77
CA LYS A 599 58.15 7.08 -10.73
C LYS A 599 58.91 6.68 -9.43
N GLU A 600 58.58 7.08 -8.19
CA GLU A 600 59.25 6.50 -6.97
C GLU A 600 58.35 6.26 -5.74
N LEU A 601 58.69 5.38 -4.78
CA LEU A 601 59.04 3.93 -4.81
C LEU A 601 59.07 3.39 -3.34
N ARG A 602 58.51 2.19 -3.09
CA ARG A 602 58.92 1.03 -2.21
C ARG A 602 59.68 1.28 -0.86
N SER A 603 59.62 0.47 0.22
CA SER A 603 59.36 -0.98 0.48
C SER A 603 58.71 -1.13 1.89
N ARG A 604 58.06 -2.19 2.43
CA ARG A 604 57.86 -3.65 2.23
C ARG A 604 58.43 -4.44 3.44
N GLU A 605 57.67 -5.44 3.95
CA GLU A 605 58.03 -6.45 4.99
C GLU A 605 58.20 -5.96 6.46
N LEU A 606 57.96 -6.75 7.55
CA LEU A 606 57.14 -7.95 7.81
C LEU A 606 56.89 -8.13 9.35
N GLU A 607 55.88 -8.95 9.73
CA GLU A 607 55.71 -9.75 10.98
C GLU A 607 55.62 -9.16 12.43
N SER A 608 54.40 -9.31 13.00
CA SER A 608 54.07 -9.98 14.30
C SER A 608 53.96 -9.20 15.65
N SER A 609 52.92 -9.56 16.42
CA SER A 609 52.68 -9.32 17.88
C SER A 609 52.53 -7.86 18.37
N SER A 610 51.91 -7.56 19.53
CA SER A 610 50.65 -8.07 20.13
C SER A 610 50.05 -7.01 21.06
N ASP A 611 48.73 -7.04 21.24
CA ASP A 611 47.91 -6.49 22.34
C ASP A 611 48.03 -5.03 22.88
N SER A 612 46.82 -4.49 23.12
CA SER A 612 46.40 -3.62 24.25
C SER A 612 46.60 -2.08 24.25
N ASP A 613 45.57 -1.47 24.86
CA ASP A 613 45.45 -0.15 25.52
C ASP A 613 45.21 1.17 24.74
N GLU A 614 44.68 2.15 25.49
CA GLU A 614 43.68 3.14 25.05
C GLU A 614 44.21 4.53 24.58
N LYS A 615 43.22 5.37 24.21
CA LYS A 615 43.15 6.86 24.37
C LYS A 615 43.84 7.78 23.35
N VAL A 616 43.01 8.28 22.43
CA VAL A 616 42.71 9.72 22.18
C VAL A 616 43.87 10.74 22.22
N HIS A 617 44.11 11.45 21.10
CA HIS A 617 44.07 12.94 21.03
C HIS A 617 44.17 13.48 19.57
N LEU A 618 43.88 14.78 19.37
CA LEU A 618 43.80 15.47 18.06
C LEU A 618 45.03 16.35 17.76
N ALA A 619 45.43 16.53 16.48
CA ALA A 619 46.03 17.79 15.98
C ALA A 619 46.18 17.95 14.42
N LYS A 620 45.31 18.78 13.82
CA LYS A 620 45.63 20.02 13.02
C LYS A 620 46.55 19.98 11.73
N PRO A 621 46.63 21.07 10.90
CA PRO A 621 46.29 20.93 9.45
C PRO A 621 47.19 21.70 8.42
N SER A 622 46.62 22.01 7.23
CA SER A 622 47.09 22.95 6.15
C SER A 622 48.08 22.36 5.11
N SER A 623 48.24 22.84 3.86
CA SER A 623 47.43 23.63 2.87
C SER A 623 48.18 23.64 1.48
N LEU A 624 47.91 24.35 0.37
CA LEU A 624 46.98 25.41 -0.11
C LEU A 624 47.06 25.49 -1.68
N SER A 625 46.34 26.46 -2.31
CA SER A 625 46.58 27.10 -3.64
C SER A 625 46.05 26.44 -4.94
N LYS A 626 45.85 27.17 -6.07
CA LYS A 626 45.07 28.42 -6.32
C LYS A 626 44.89 28.67 -7.83
N ARG A 627 43.67 28.97 -8.30
CA ARG A 627 43.40 29.77 -9.51
C ARG A 627 41.98 30.37 -9.47
N LYS A 628 41.66 31.29 -10.38
CA LYS A 628 40.67 32.37 -10.16
C LYS A 628 40.11 32.96 -11.46
N LEU A 629 38.80 32.79 -11.69
CA LEU A 629 37.92 33.42 -12.71
C LEU A 629 36.47 33.16 -12.20
N GLU A 630 35.73 34.03 -11.52
CA GLU A 630 35.61 35.52 -11.46
C GLU A 630 34.59 36.10 -12.45
N LEU A 631 33.37 36.35 -11.94
CA LEU A 631 32.53 37.50 -12.30
C LEU A 631 31.64 37.86 -11.09
N GLU A 632 31.49 39.16 -10.81
CA GLU A 632 30.61 39.76 -9.79
C GLU A 632 29.34 40.33 -10.50
N VAL A 633 28.32 40.95 -9.88
CA VAL A 633 28.05 41.42 -8.50
C VAL A 633 26.63 40.90 -8.10
N GLU A 634 25.75 41.42 -7.22
CA GLU A 634 25.63 42.65 -6.41
C GLU A 634 24.90 42.32 -5.07
N THR A 635 24.99 43.16 -4.04
CA THR A 635 24.06 43.16 -2.88
C THR A 635 23.76 44.58 -2.41
N VAL A 636 22.48 44.88 -2.12
CA VAL A 636 22.05 46.18 -1.56
C VAL A 636 21.10 45.98 -0.38
N GLU A 637 21.52 46.38 0.82
CA GLU A 637 20.64 46.50 1.98
C GLU A 637 19.63 47.65 1.79
N LYS A 638 18.37 47.47 2.21
CA LYS A 638 17.49 48.59 2.61
C LYS A 638 16.68 48.30 3.86
N LYS A 639 16.75 49.24 4.81
CA LYS A 639 16.43 49.08 6.24
C LYS A 639 15.26 49.98 6.67
N LYS A 640 14.03 49.46 6.72
CA LYS A 640 12.83 50.06 7.35
C LYS A 640 11.94 48.93 7.90
N LYS A 641 11.54 48.82 9.17
CA LYS A 641 11.19 49.74 10.28
C LYS A 641 9.68 50.07 10.35
N GLY A 642 8.97 49.27 11.16
CA GLY A 642 7.62 49.52 11.71
C GLY A 642 6.73 48.26 11.69
N ARG A 643 5.83 47.96 12.64
CA ARG A 643 5.56 48.38 14.03
C ARG A 643 4.33 47.54 14.49
N PRO A 644 4.33 46.83 15.64
CA PRO A 644 3.29 45.83 15.95
C PRO A 644 2.14 46.31 16.86
N ARG A 645 1.12 45.45 17.03
CA ARG A 645 0.13 45.38 18.14
C ARG A 645 0.16 43.92 18.65
N LYS A 646 0.33 43.61 19.94
CA LYS A 646 -0.58 43.78 21.10
C LYS A 646 -1.89 42.96 20.98
N ASP A 647 -2.34 42.20 21.99
CA ASP A 647 -1.86 42.02 23.38
C ASP A 647 -2.36 40.69 24.00
N SER A 648 -1.49 39.91 24.68
CA SER A 648 -1.78 39.00 25.82
C SER A 648 -0.48 38.26 26.19
N ARG A 649 0.33 38.68 27.19
CA ARG A 649 0.19 38.40 28.64
C ARG A 649 0.21 36.88 28.94
N LEU A 650 1.13 36.29 29.73
CA LEU A 650 2.41 36.65 30.41
C LEU A 650 3.22 35.32 30.57
N LEU A 651 4.53 35.21 30.82
CA LEU A 651 5.73 36.07 30.76
C LEU A 651 6.97 35.11 30.71
N PRO A 652 8.13 35.48 30.11
CA PRO A 652 9.27 34.57 29.94
C PRO A 652 10.54 34.94 30.74
N MET A 653 11.46 33.97 30.88
CA MET A 653 12.91 34.23 30.96
C MET A 653 13.70 33.18 30.16
N SER A 654 14.88 33.56 29.69
CA SER A 654 15.79 32.75 28.87
C SER A 654 17.24 33.06 29.24
N LEU A 655 18.17 32.12 28.99
CA LEU A 655 19.46 32.30 28.28
C LEU A 655 20.47 31.16 28.53
N SER A 656 20.75 30.42 27.45
CA SER A 656 22.08 30.01 26.96
C SER A 656 23.31 29.79 27.88
N VAL A 657 23.85 28.56 27.80
CA VAL A 657 25.25 28.24 27.37
C VAL A 657 26.41 28.12 28.40
N GLN A 658 27.07 26.93 28.35
CA GLN A 658 28.47 26.56 28.71
C GLN A 658 28.98 26.55 30.20
N SER A 659 29.12 25.33 30.75
CA SER A 659 30.36 24.61 31.16
C SER A 659 31.61 25.34 31.70
N PRO A 660 32.51 24.72 32.54
CA PRO A 660 32.47 23.38 33.19
C PRO A 660 32.96 23.31 34.68
N ALA A 661 32.98 22.08 35.22
CA ALA A 661 33.96 21.50 36.17
C ALA A 661 34.14 22.03 37.64
N ALA A 662 33.62 21.22 38.57
CA ALA A 662 34.36 20.51 39.65
C ALA A 662 34.69 21.15 41.03
N LEU A 663 34.53 20.27 42.04
CA LEU A 663 35.15 20.19 43.39
C LEU A 663 34.62 21.03 44.58
N SER A 664 34.56 20.36 45.74
CA SER A 664 34.42 20.85 47.15
C SER A 664 33.20 21.71 47.54
N THR A 665 32.57 21.59 48.72
CA THR A 665 32.23 20.49 49.68
C THR A 665 31.37 21.12 50.79
N GLU A 666 30.49 20.36 51.46
CA GLU A 666 29.79 20.74 52.73
C GLU A 666 29.00 22.07 52.75
N LYS A 667 27.66 22.08 52.79
CA LYS A 667 26.87 21.59 53.94
C LYS A 667 25.39 21.40 53.61
N GLU A 668 24.69 20.62 54.43
CA GLU A 668 23.30 20.23 54.21
C GLU A 668 22.28 21.32 54.60
N ALA A 669 21.21 21.41 53.81
CA ALA A 669 19.93 21.98 54.21
C ALA A 669 18.81 21.09 53.66
N MET A 670 17.97 20.55 54.53
CA MET A 670 17.01 19.50 54.17
C MET A 670 15.84 20.04 53.33
N CYS A 671 15.68 19.51 52.11
CA CYS A 671 14.42 19.57 51.36
C CYS A 671 13.87 18.15 51.22
N LEU A 672 12.67 17.92 51.77
CA LEU A 672 12.04 16.61 51.81
C LEU A 672 11.60 16.15 50.41
N SER A 673 12.32 15.17 49.85
CA SER A 673 11.86 14.44 48.67
C SER A 673 10.60 13.65 48.99
N ALA A 674 9.51 13.88 48.25
CA ALA A 674 8.33 13.02 48.34
C ALA A 674 8.72 11.56 48.01
N PRO A 675 8.25 10.56 48.78
CA PRO A 675 8.59 9.17 48.51
C PRO A 675 8.00 8.75 47.16
N ALA A 676 8.82 8.13 46.30
CA ALA A 676 8.34 7.58 45.04
C ALA A 676 7.19 6.59 45.31
N LEU A 677 6.07 6.76 44.62
CA LEU A 677 4.89 5.90 44.76
C LEU A 677 5.26 4.47 44.32
N ALA A 678 5.54 3.61 45.30
CA ALA A 678 5.98 2.25 45.05
C ALA A 678 4.93 1.48 44.23
N LEU A 679 5.33 1.06 43.03
CA LEU A 679 4.47 0.43 42.04
C LEU A 679 3.96 -0.91 42.57
N LYS A 680 2.68 -0.97 42.92
CA LYS A 680 2.03 -2.16 43.49
C LYS A 680 1.12 -2.84 42.47
N LEU A 681 1.35 -4.12 42.25
CA LEU A 681 0.52 -4.96 41.38
C LEU A 681 -0.65 -5.57 42.17
N PRO A 682 -1.82 -5.79 41.53
CA PRO A 682 -3.02 -6.24 42.23
C PRO A 682 -2.87 -7.67 42.77
N ILE A 683 -3.37 -7.91 43.98
CA ILE A 683 -3.38 -9.24 44.61
C ILE A 683 -4.74 -9.91 44.32
N PRO A 684 -4.79 -11.16 43.84
CA PRO A 684 -6.04 -11.89 43.64
C PRO A 684 -6.82 -12.03 44.96
N GLY A 685 -8.11 -11.65 44.93
CA GLY A 685 -8.99 -11.77 46.09
C GLY A 685 -9.33 -13.24 46.42
N PRO A 686 -9.45 -13.63 47.71
CA PRO A 686 -9.87 -14.98 48.08
C PRO A 686 -11.28 -15.30 47.55
N GLN A 687 -11.40 -16.38 46.77
CA GLN A 687 -12.67 -16.89 46.24
C GLN A 687 -13.06 -18.20 46.95
N ARG A 688 -14.36 -18.50 47.05
CA ARG A 688 -14.83 -19.78 47.65
C ARG A 688 -14.49 -20.97 46.76
N ALA A 689 -14.67 -20.84 45.45
CA ALA A 689 -14.20 -21.79 44.45
C ALA A 689 -13.94 -21.07 43.13
N PHE A 690 -13.07 -21.61 42.28
CA PHE A 690 -12.86 -21.14 40.91
C PHE A 690 -12.29 -22.26 40.02
N THR A 691 -12.50 -22.13 38.71
CA THR A 691 -11.98 -23.04 37.69
C THR A 691 -11.18 -22.27 36.65
N LEU A 692 -10.04 -22.82 36.22
CA LEU A 692 -9.14 -22.26 35.22
C LEU A 692 -8.90 -23.27 34.10
N GLN A 693 -9.09 -22.86 32.85
CA GLN A 693 -8.63 -23.63 31.70
C GLN A 693 -7.13 -23.37 31.45
N VAL A 694 -6.33 -24.43 31.39
CA VAL A 694 -4.88 -24.39 31.15
C VAL A 694 -4.59 -24.59 29.67
N SER A 695 -5.27 -25.54 29.02
CA SER A 695 -5.16 -25.81 27.59
C SER A 695 -6.48 -26.29 27.00
N SER A 696 -6.69 -26.02 25.72
CA SER A 696 -7.86 -26.49 24.95
C SER A 696 -7.63 -27.84 24.29
N ASP A 697 -6.40 -28.08 23.79
CA ASP A 697 -6.00 -29.29 23.10
C ASP A 697 -4.54 -29.65 23.51
N PRO A 698 -4.32 -30.75 24.27
CA PRO A 698 -5.34 -31.52 24.97
C PRO A 698 -6.09 -30.66 25.99
N SER A 699 -7.33 -31.00 26.31
CA SER A 699 -8.12 -30.25 27.28
C SER A 699 -7.60 -30.47 28.70
N MET A 700 -7.32 -29.36 29.41
CA MET A 700 -6.82 -29.37 30.78
C MET A 700 -7.45 -28.23 31.59
N TYR A 701 -8.04 -28.60 32.74
CA TYR A 701 -8.72 -27.68 33.66
C TYR A 701 -8.21 -27.90 35.09
N ILE A 702 -8.03 -26.80 35.82
CA ILE A 702 -7.73 -26.79 37.26
C ILE A 702 -8.98 -26.28 37.98
N GLU A 703 -9.43 -27.00 39.01
CA GLU A 703 -10.50 -26.55 39.90
C GLU A 703 -9.95 -26.36 41.31
N VAL A 704 -10.41 -25.29 41.97
CA VAL A 704 -10.00 -24.93 43.33
C VAL A 704 -11.25 -24.74 44.17
N GLU A 705 -11.30 -25.41 45.32
CA GLU A 705 -12.36 -25.22 46.32
C GLU A 705 -11.72 -24.85 47.66
N ASN A 706 -11.92 -23.63 48.14
CA ASN A 706 -11.29 -23.13 49.36
C ASN A 706 -12.09 -23.48 50.62
N GLU A 707 -11.39 -23.97 51.64
CA GLU A 707 -11.91 -24.25 53.00
C GLU A 707 -13.09 -25.26 53.05
N VAL A 708 -13.09 -26.27 52.15
CA VAL A 708 -14.17 -27.28 52.01
C VAL A 708 -14.35 -28.21 53.21
N THR A 709 -13.31 -28.42 54.02
CA THR A 709 -13.34 -29.37 55.14
C THR A 709 -12.35 -28.92 56.20
N THR A 710 -12.64 -29.18 57.47
CA THR A 710 -11.71 -28.95 58.58
C THR A 710 -11.27 -30.29 59.17
N VAL A 711 -9.96 -30.52 59.24
CA VAL A 711 -9.37 -31.76 59.80
C VAL A 711 -8.33 -31.35 60.83
N GLY A 712 -8.46 -31.83 62.08
CA GLY A 712 -7.54 -31.46 63.16
C GLY A 712 -7.47 -29.95 63.45
N GLY A 713 -8.56 -29.21 63.20
CA GLY A 713 -8.60 -27.75 63.29
C GLY A 713 -8.00 -27.00 62.09
N ILE A 714 -7.35 -27.70 61.15
CA ILE A 714 -6.82 -27.11 59.92
C ILE A 714 -7.91 -27.09 58.85
N ARG A 715 -8.23 -25.90 58.34
CA ARG A 715 -9.13 -25.72 57.19
C ARG A 715 -8.38 -26.07 55.91
N LEU A 716 -8.90 -27.04 55.16
CA LEU A 716 -8.29 -27.57 53.94
C LEU A 716 -8.98 -26.98 52.71
N SER A 717 -8.16 -26.55 51.74
CA SER A 717 -8.60 -26.20 50.39
C SER A 717 -8.26 -27.35 49.44
N ARG A 718 -9.21 -27.75 48.59
CA ARG A 718 -9.03 -28.77 47.56
C ARG A 718 -8.46 -28.12 46.29
N LEU A 719 -7.51 -28.79 45.67
CA LEU A 719 -7.02 -28.53 44.33
C LEU A 719 -7.25 -29.78 43.49
N LYS A 720 -8.02 -29.65 42.42
CA LYS A 720 -8.25 -30.71 41.42
C LYS A 720 -7.61 -30.30 40.10
N CYS A 721 -7.26 -31.30 39.29
CA CYS A 721 -6.92 -31.08 37.89
C CYS A 721 -7.52 -32.21 37.06
N ASN A 722 -8.22 -31.86 35.98
CA ASN A 722 -8.68 -32.80 34.96
C ASN A 722 -7.87 -32.56 33.67
N ARG A 723 -7.28 -33.61 33.11
CA ARG A 723 -6.61 -33.60 31.80
C ARG A 723 -7.02 -34.83 31.02
N GLU A 724 -7.61 -34.64 29.83
CA GLU A 724 -8.05 -35.76 28.96
C GLU A 724 -8.99 -36.75 29.68
N GLY A 725 -9.79 -36.28 30.64
CA GLY A 725 -10.67 -37.13 31.46
C GLY A 725 -9.98 -37.86 32.63
N LYS A 726 -8.66 -37.73 32.79
CA LYS A 726 -7.94 -38.17 33.98
C LYS A 726 -7.98 -37.06 35.03
N GLU A 727 -8.66 -37.32 36.14
CA GLU A 727 -8.71 -36.41 37.29
C GLU A 727 -7.69 -36.83 38.37
N TRP A 728 -7.06 -35.85 39.00
CA TRP A 728 -6.41 -36.01 40.30
C TRP A 728 -6.83 -34.88 41.24
N GLU A 729 -6.79 -35.14 42.55
CA GLU A 729 -7.03 -34.12 43.57
C GLU A 729 -5.97 -34.17 44.70
N THR A 730 -5.80 -33.03 45.38
CA THR A 730 -4.93 -32.88 46.54
C THR A 730 -5.45 -31.77 47.46
N VAL A 731 -4.87 -31.64 48.65
CA VAL A 731 -5.28 -30.65 49.67
C VAL A 731 -4.15 -29.72 50.10
N LEU A 732 -4.51 -28.47 50.42
CA LEU A 732 -3.62 -27.42 50.90
C LEU A 732 -4.17 -26.81 52.21
N SER A 733 -3.29 -26.52 53.17
CA SER A 733 -3.61 -26.00 54.52
C SER A 733 -3.81 -24.47 54.57
N SER A 734 -4.13 -23.86 53.43
CA SER A 734 -4.27 -22.41 53.23
C SER A 734 -5.07 -22.16 51.96
N ARG A 735 -5.84 -21.07 51.89
CA ARG A 735 -6.62 -20.72 50.69
C ARG A 735 -5.69 -20.45 49.51
N VAL A 736 -6.04 -21.03 48.36
CA VAL A 736 -5.41 -20.75 47.07
C VAL A 736 -6.02 -19.46 46.52
N LEU A 737 -5.15 -18.53 46.09
CA LEU A 737 -5.52 -17.21 45.54
C LEU A 737 -5.51 -17.21 44.01
N THR A 738 -4.57 -17.96 43.41
CA THR A 738 -4.47 -18.15 41.95
C THR A 738 -3.73 -19.44 41.61
N ALA A 739 -3.92 -19.91 40.38
CA ALA A 739 -3.32 -21.11 39.82
C ALA A 739 -2.87 -20.86 38.38
N ALA A 740 -1.96 -21.70 37.89
CA ALA A 740 -1.69 -21.93 36.47
C ALA A 740 -1.25 -23.38 36.28
N GLY A 741 -0.94 -23.75 35.03
CA GLY A 741 -0.36 -25.06 34.71
C GLY A 741 0.32 -25.07 33.35
N SER A 742 0.87 -26.23 33.00
CA SER A 742 1.48 -26.52 31.71
C SER A 742 1.26 -27.99 31.35
N CYS A 743 1.85 -28.45 30.25
CA CYS A 743 1.92 -29.86 29.90
C CYS A 743 2.68 -30.74 30.92
N ASP A 744 3.43 -30.14 31.86
CA ASP A 744 4.37 -30.82 32.76
C ASP A 744 4.03 -30.62 34.26
N VAL A 745 3.51 -29.45 34.64
CA VAL A 745 3.28 -29.06 36.05
C VAL A 745 1.97 -28.29 36.27
N VAL A 746 1.49 -28.33 37.52
CA VAL A 746 0.42 -27.48 38.05
C VAL A 746 0.98 -26.67 39.21
N CYS A 747 0.71 -25.36 39.22
CA CYS A 747 1.42 -24.38 40.02
C CYS A 747 0.40 -23.43 40.66
N VAL A 748 0.35 -23.36 42.00
CA VAL A 748 -0.67 -22.59 42.74
C VAL A 748 -0.05 -21.71 43.81
N ALA A 749 -0.54 -20.49 43.95
CA ALA A 749 -0.13 -19.56 45.00
C ALA A 749 -1.26 -19.33 46.00
N CYS A 750 -0.90 -19.39 47.27
CA CYS A 750 -1.79 -19.35 48.42
C CYS A 750 -1.61 -18.07 49.24
N GLU A 751 -2.51 -17.88 50.20
CA GLU A 751 -2.31 -16.98 51.32
C GLU A 751 -1.00 -17.27 52.07
N LYS A 752 -0.57 -16.29 52.89
CA LYS A 752 0.74 -16.30 53.59
C LYS A 752 1.97 -16.28 52.66
N ARG A 753 1.77 -16.00 51.36
CA ARG A 753 2.80 -15.90 50.30
C ARG A 753 3.40 -17.25 49.87
N MET A 754 2.67 -18.35 50.01
CA MET A 754 3.19 -19.68 49.70
C MET A 754 2.89 -20.11 48.25
N LEU A 755 3.91 -20.49 47.49
CA LEU A 755 3.81 -21.09 46.16
C LEU A 755 4.02 -22.61 46.24
N SER A 756 3.09 -23.40 45.71
CA SER A 756 3.16 -24.86 45.63
C SER A 756 3.18 -25.33 44.19
N VAL A 757 4.05 -26.31 43.89
CA VAL A 757 4.18 -26.91 42.55
C VAL A 757 3.97 -28.42 42.63
N PHE A 758 3.18 -28.94 41.69
CA PHE A 758 2.75 -30.33 41.56
C PHE A 758 3.03 -30.85 40.14
N SER A 759 3.17 -32.15 39.99
CA SER A 759 3.20 -32.81 38.67
C SER A 759 1.80 -32.83 38.03
N THR A 760 1.76 -33.18 36.75
CA THR A 760 0.54 -33.56 36.01
C THR A 760 -0.27 -34.72 36.61
N CYS A 761 0.25 -35.42 37.62
CA CYS A 761 -0.45 -36.46 38.39
C CYS A 761 -0.63 -36.10 39.89
N GLY A 762 -0.58 -34.81 40.24
CA GLY A 762 -0.90 -34.31 41.58
C GLY A 762 0.17 -34.52 42.65
N ARG A 763 1.30 -35.15 42.32
CA ARG A 763 2.42 -35.30 43.26
C ARG A 763 3.13 -33.96 43.44
N ARG A 764 3.18 -33.46 44.68
CA ARG A 764 3.99 -32.30 45.06
C ARG A 764 5.45 -32.50 44.61
N LEU A 765 6.00 -31.54 43.87
CA LEU A 765 7.36 -31.60 43.35
C LEU A 765 8.38 -30.94 44.28
N LEU A 766 7.98 -29.83 44.92
CA LEU A 766 8.84 -29.01 45.78
C LEU A 766 8.15 -28.72 47.13
N PRO A 767 8.93 -28.49 48.21
CA PRO A 767 8.42 -27.82 49.40
C PRO A 767 7.75 -26.47 49.03
N PRO A 768 6.72 -26.00 49.77
CA PRO A 768 6.11 -24.71 49.49
C PRO A 768 7.13 -23.56 49.55
N ILE A 769 7.32 -22.86 48.43
CA ILE A 769 8.23 -21.73 48.29
C ILE A 769 7.59 -20.50 48.95
N LEU A 770 8.34 -19.77 49.79
CA LEU A 770 7.92 -18.50 50.35
C LEU A 770 8.26 -17.36 49.37
N LEU A 771 7.26 -16.68 48.82
CA LEU A 771 7.45 -15.51 47.97
C LEU A 771 7.78 -14.26 48.83
N PRO A 772 8.59 -13.32 48.33
CA PRO A 772 8.98 -12.12 49.09
C PRO A 772 7.77 -11.22 49.40
N SER A 773 6.85 -11.07 48.45
CA SER A 773 5.55 -10.41 48.66
C SER A 773 4.40 -11.28 48.14
N PRO A 774 3.12 -10.95 48.42
CA PRO A 774 1.98 -11.72 47.92
C PRO A 774 2.00 -11.87 46.39
N ILE A 775 1.41 -12.95 45.87
CA ILE A 775 1.29 -13.17 44.43
C ILE A 775 0.41 -12.07 43.79
N SER A 776 0.76 -11.67 42.56
CA SER A 776 -0.12 -10.91 41.68
C SER A 776 -0.58 -11.78 40.51
N THR A 777 0.36 -12.28 39.69
CA THR A 777 0.06 -13.23 38.60
C THR A 777 1.06 -14.39 38.59
N LEU A 778 0.63 -15.53 38.03
CA LEU A 778 1.37 -16.78 38.01
C LEU A 778 1.21 -17.37 36.59
N HIS A 779 2.32 -17.74 35.96
CA HIS A 779 2.35 -18.29 34.60
C HIS A 779 3.27 -19.51 34.58
N CYS A 780 2.93 -20.55 33.81
CA CYS A 780 3.76 -21.76 33.71
C CYS A 780 3.87 -22.19 32.24
N THR A 781 5.04 -22.67 31.81
CA THR A 781 5.33 -23.04 30.42
C THR A 781 6.38 -24.13 30.39
N GLY A 782 6.03 -25.32 29.91
CA GLY A 782 6.85 -26.52 30.13
C GLY A 782 7.16 -26.71 31.62
N PRO A 783 8.43 -26.95 32.02
CA PRO A 783 8.84 -27.05 33.42
C PRO A 783 9.07 -25.69 34.10
N TYR A 784 8.94 -24.56 33.39
CA TYR A 784 9.20 -23.25 33.94
C TYR A 784 7.96 -22.70 34.66
N VAL A 785 8.16 -22.27 35.90
CA VAL A 785 7.15 -21.60 36.75
C VAL A 785 7.59 -20.16 36.94
N MET A 786 6.74 -19.20 36.60
CA MET A 786 6.95 -17.77 36.81
C MET A 786 5.95 -17.20 37.80
N ALA A 787 6.43 -16.48 38.81
CA ALA A 787 5.63 -15.70 39.75
C ALA A 787 5.98 -14.22 39.61
N LEU A 788 4.95 -13.38 39.50
CA LEU A 788 5.05 -11.93 39.59
C LEU A 788 4.32 -11.47 40.86
N THR A 789 5.05 -10.81 41.76
CA THR A 789 4.55 -10.47 43.11
C THR A 789 4.02 -9.03 43.19
N ALA A 790 3.22 -8.74 44.22
CA ALA A 790 2.58 -7.45 44.45
C ALA A 790 3.57 -6.28 44.60
N ALA A 791 4.81 -6.55 44.98
CA ALA A 791 5.92 -5.58 45.03
C ALA A 791 6.61 -5.36 43.67
N ALA A 792 5.98 -5.77 42.56
CA ALA A 792 6.52 -5.71 41.20
C ALA A 792 7.89 -6.40 41.01
N THR A 793 8.11 -7.50 41.74
CA THR A 793 9.26 -8.40 41.55
C THR A 793 8.85 -9.68 40.84
N LEU A 794 9.65 -10.10 39.86
CA LEU A 794 9.44 -11.27 39.01
C LEU A 794 10.43 -12.38 39.39
N SER A 795 10.01 -13.64 39.32
CA SER A 795 10.90 -14.79 39.50
C SER A 795 10.49 -15.94 38.61
N VAL A 796 11.47 -16.66 38.08
CA VAL A 796 11.28 -17.85 37.24
C VAL A 796 12.14 -18.99 37.79
N TRP A 797 11.56 -20.18 37.88
CA TRP A 797 12.25 -21.42 38.27
C TRP A 797 12.04 -22.51 37.21
N ASP A 798 13.10 -23.24 36.87
CA ASP A 798 12.99 -24.54 36.22
C ASP A 798 12.78 -25.58 37.34
N VAL A 799 11.56 -26.10 37.47
CA VAL A 799 11.22 -27.04 38.55
C VAL A 799 11.55 -28.50 38.22
N HIS A 800 11.98 -28.77 36.97
CA HIS A 800 12.51 -30.07 36.56
C HIS A 800 13.99 -30.18 36.94
N ARG A 801 14.79 -29.15 36.65
CA ARG A 801 16.19 -29.03 37.09
C ARG A 801 16.34 -28.56 38.55
N GLN A 802 15.26 -28.03 39.15
CA GLN A 802 15.22 -27.45 40.49
C GLN A 802 16.17 -26.24 40.68
N VAL A 803 16.27 -25.38 39.65
CA VAL A 803 17.10 -24.17 39.67
C VAL A 803 16.27 -22.90 39.47
N VAL A 804 16.77 -21.79 40.03
CA VAL A 804 16.25 -20.45 39.70
C VAL A 804 16.83 -20.01 38.35
N VAL A 805 15.98 -19.43 37.50
CA VAL A 805 16.32 -18.89 36.17
C VAL A 805 16.30 -17.36 36.21
N VAL A 806 15.37 -16.77 36.95
CA VAL A 806 15.29 -15.32 37.21
C VAL A 806 14.97 -15.14 38.69
N LYS A 807 15.77 -14.35 39.41
CA LYS A 807 15.73 -14.26 40.89
C LYS A 807 15.28 -12.88 41.36
N GLU A 808 13.99 -12.77 41.70
CA GLU A 808 13.39 -11.63 42.42
C GLU A 808 13.58 -10.25 41.74
N GLU A 809 13.79 -10.25 40.41
CA GLU A 809 14.08 -9.09 39.58
C GLU A 809 12.98 -8.03 39.63
N SER A 810 13.36 -6.76 39.83
CA SER A 810 12.40 -5.67 39.94
C SER A 810 12.00 -5.11 38.56
N LEU A 811 10.70 -5.12 38.28
CA LEU A 811 10.12 -4.46 37.10
C LEU A 811 10.24 -2.93 37.15
N HIS A 812 10.65 -2.33 38.28
CA HIS A 812 10.79 -0.88 38.38
C HIS A 812 11.77 -0.32 37.33
N SER A 813 12.81 -1.08 37.00
CA SER A 813 13.82 -0.76 35.97
C SER A 813 13.26 -0.60 34.54
N ILE A 814 12.17 -1.29 34.21
CA ILE A 814 11.51 -1.21 32.88
C ILE A 814 10.21 -0.39 32.91
N LEU A 815 9.71 -0.02 34.09
CA LEU A 815 8.49 0.78 34.28
C LEU A 815 8.77 2.22 34.75
N SER A 816 10.02 2.57 35.10
CA SER A 816 10.42 3.92 35.46
C SER A 816 10.53 4.84 34.24
N GLY A 817 9.51 5.67 33.97
CA GLY A 817 9.64 6.73 32.98
C GLY A 817 8.38 7.53 32.65
N SER A 818 7.21 6.91 32.63
CA SER A 818 5.90 7.57 32.38
C SER A 818 4.74 6.65 32.79
N ASP A 819 3.49 6.95 32.41
CA ASP A 819 2.27 6.18 32.73
C ASP A 819 2.17 4.83 31.99
N MET A 820 3.30 4.12 31.88
CA MET A 820 3.46 2.87 31.14
C MET A 820 2.86 1.70 31.92
N THR A 821 2.04 0.92 31.23
CA THR A 821 1.43 -0.30 31.76
C THR A 821 1.97 -1.52 31.01
N VAL A 822 2.00 -2.67 31.70
CA VAL A 822 2.35 -3.95 31.06
C VAL A 822 1.14 -4.40 30.23
N SER A 823 1.29 -4.40 28.91
CA SER A 823 0.22 -4.75 27.96
C SER A 823 0.10 -6.26 27.74
N GLN A 824 1.22 -6.99 27.82
CA GLN A 824 1.26 -8.45 27.78
C GLN A 824 2.50 -8.97 28.51
N ILE A 825 2.35 -10.13 29.16
CA ILE A 825 3.46 -10.93 29.71
C ILE A 825 3.52 -12.25 28.94
N LEU A 826 4.73 -12.69 28.60
CA LEU A 826 5.01 -13.98 27.96
C LEU A 826 6.14 -14.69 28.73
N LEU A 827 6.09 -16.02 28.75
CA LEU A 827 7.19 -16.88 29.19
C LEU A 827 7.56 -17.78 28.00
N THR A 828 8.83 -17.81 27.57
CA THR A 828 9.25 -18.68 26.46
C THR A 828 9.38 -20.14 26.91
N GLN A 829 9.48 -21.05 25.94
CA GLN A 829 9.79 -22.47 26.18
C GLN A 829 11.18 -22.71 26.80
N HIS A 830 12.00 -21.67 26.93
CA HIS A 830 13.32 -21.68 27.58
C HIS A 830 13.33 -20.89 28.91
N GLY A 831 12.17 -20.54 29.46
CA GLY A 831 12.05 -19.85 30.75
C GLY A 831 12.40 -18.36 30.74
N ILE A 832 12.53 -17.75 29.56
CA ILE A 832 12.79 -16.31 29.43
C ILE A 832 11.46 -15.55 29.60
N PRO A 833 11.35 -14.64 30.59
CA PRO A 833 10.19 -13.77 30.72
C PRO A 833 10.31 -12.61 29.72
N VAL A 834 9.19 -12.22 29.13
CA VAL A 834 9.08 -11.06 28.24
C VAL A 834 7.93 -10.17 28.68
N MET A 835 8.22 -8.88 28.75
CA MET A 835 7.34 -7.82 29.23
C MET A 835 7.09 -6.85 28.08
N ASN A 836 5.90 -6.93 27.46
CA ASN A 836 5.45 -5.94 26.49
C ASN A 836 4.78 -4.79 27.23
N LEU A 837 5.13 -3.55 26.88
CA LEU A 837 4.65 -2.33 27.54
C LEU A 837 3.68 -1.56 26.64
N SER A 838 2.94 -0.60 27.21
CA SER A 838 1.89 0.14 26.51
C SER A 838 2.41 1.19 25.52
N ASP A 839 3.69 1.54 25.56
CA ASP A 839 4.37 2.36 24.55
C ASP A 839 4.74 1.57 23.28
N GLY A 840 4.63 0.23 23.32
CA GLY A 840 4.99 -0.67 22.23
C GLY A 840 6.42 -1.22 22.31
N LYS A 841 7.19 -0.92 23.35
CA LYS A 841 8.47 -1.59 23.64
C LYS A 841 8.24 -2.97 24.25
N ALA A 842 9.19 -3.87 24.05
CA ALA A 842 9.20 -5.17 24.71
C ALA A 842 10.61 -5.51 25.22
N TYR A 843 10.69 -5.85 26.50
CA TYR A 843 11.92 -6.24 27.18
C TYR A 843 11.86 -7.71 27.57
N CYS A 844 12.92 -8.47 27.29
CA CYS A 844 13.08 -9.82 27.85
C CYS A 844 14.25 -9.86 28.84
N PHE A 845 14.17 -10.71 29.86
CA PHE A 845 15.28 -10.92 30.77
C PHE A 845 16.17 -12.07 30.28
N ASN A 846 17.45 -11.81 30.06
CA ASN A 846 18.43 -12.82 29.67
C ASN A 846 19.09 -13.42 30.94
N PRO A 847 18.82 -14.69 31.30
CA PRO A 847 19.37 -15.29 32.53
C PRO A 847 20.90 -15.35 32.58
N SER A 848 21.56 -15.43 31.42
CA SER A 848 23.02 -15.57 31.33
C SER A 848 23.76 -14.23 31.42
N LEU A 849 23.09 -13.12 31.03
CA LEU A 849 23.62 -11.76 31.19
C LEU A 849 23.10 -11.09 32.47
N SER A 850 22.03 -11.61 33.08
CA SER A 850 21.30 -11.00 34.19
C SER A 850 20.75 -9.59 33.86
N THR A 851 20.31 -9.37 32.62
CA THR A 851 19.85 -8.06 32.11
C THR A 851 18.46 -8.11 31.51
N TRP A 852 17.74 -6.98 31.60
CA TRP A 852 16.61 -6.67 30.71
C TRP A 852 17.14 -6.15 29.36
N ASN A 853 16.69 -6.75 28.26
CA ASN A 853 17.14 -6.46 26.90
C ASN A 853 15.95 -6.04 26.04
N LEU A 854 16.07 -4.91 25.33
CA LEU A 854 15.05 -4.43 24.40
C LEU A 854 15.06 -5.27 23.12
N VAL A 855 14.02 -6.07 22.88
CA VAL A 855 13.91 -6.98 21.72
C VAL A 855 12.88 -6.52 20.67
N SER A 856 12.13 -5.46 20.98
CA SER A 856 11.25 -4.77 20.03
C SER A 856 11.01 -3.35 20.50
N ASP A 857 11.10 -2.39 19.58
CA ASP A 857 10.50 -1.07 19.70
C ASP A 857 9.58 -0.86 18.49
N LYS A 858 8.33 -0.44 18.74
CA LYS A 858 7.32 -0.18 17.70
C LYS A 858 7.26 1.29 17.28
N GLN A 859 7.86 2.19 18.06
CA GLN A 859 8.01 3.60 17.72
C GLN A 859 9.31 3.80 16.93
N ASP A 860 10.43 3.28 17.44
CA ASP A 860 11.76 3.39 16.81
C ASP A 860 12.07 2.21 15.85
N SER A 861 11.08 1.83 15.04
CA SER A 861 11.14 0.60 14.25
C SER A 861 11.79 0.82 12.87
N LEU A 862 13.13 0.71 12.84
CA LEU A 862 13.96 0.70 11.62
C LEU A 862 13.44 -0.27 10.53
N ALA A 863 12.63 -1.25 10.92
CA ALA A 863 11.86 -2.18 10.06
C ALA A 863 11.12 -1.51 8.89
N GLN A 864 10.66 -0.26 9.04
CA GLN A 864 9.95 0.48 7.99
C GLN A 864 10.89 1.03 6.90
N CYS A 865 12.16 1.22 7.23
CA CYS A 865 13.19 1.78 6.34
C CYS A 865 14.11 0.69 5.75
N ALA A 866 14.17 -0.48 6.37
CA ALA A 866 15.07 -1.57 6.00
C ALA A 866 14.67 -2.25 4.66
N ASP A 867 15.45 -2.05 3.59
CA ASP A 867 15.27 -2.75 2.31
C ASP A 867 16.21 -3.94 2.19
N PHE A 868 15.68 -5.13 2.50
CA PHE A 868 16.33 -6.42 2.26
C PHE A 868 15.48 -7.31 1.33
N ARG A 869 14.59 -6.72 0.51
CA ARG A 869 13.63 -7.50 -0.30
C ARG A 869 14.32 -8.42 -1.32
N ASN A 870 15.44 -7.99 -1.88
CA ASN A 870 16.26 -8.80 -2.80
C ASN A 870 17.01 -9.96 -2.08
N SER A 871 17.04 -9.95 -0.74
CA SER A 871 17.64 -11.00 0.09
C SER A 871 16.64 -12.08 0.55
N LEU A 872 15.35 -11.99 0.23
CA LEU A 872 14.42 -13.08 0.55
C LEU A 872 14.63 -14.31 -0.36
N PRO A 873 14.55 -15.53 0.17
CA PRO A 873 14.34 -16.74 -0.62
C PRO A 873 12.98 -16.67 -1.34
N SER A 874 12.90 -17.19 -2.57
CA SER A 874 11.71 -17.10 -3.43
C SER A 874 10.52 -17.97 -3.00
N GLN A 875 10.64 -18.77 -1.94
CA GLN A 875 9.60 -19.69 -1.46
C GLN A 875 9.29 -19.57 0.04
N ASP A 876 10.15 -18.96 0.86
CA ASP A 876 9.97 -18.88 2.31
C ASP A 876 9.12 -17.68 2.78
N ALA A 877 7.82 -17.79 2.51
CA ALA A 877 6.79 -17.16 3.34
C ALA A 877 6.51 -18.00 4.60
N MET A 878 7.56 -18.51 5.25
CA MET A 878 7.42 -19.31 6.47
C MET A 878 6.82 -18.42 7.57
N LEU A 879 5.64 -18.81 8.05
CA LEU A 879 4.93 -18.14 9.14
C LEU A 879 5.73 -18.30 10.44
N CYS A 880 6.66 -17.36 10.67
CA CYS A 880 7.45 -17.32 11.90
C CYS A 880 6.49 -17.20 13.09
N SER A 881 6.40 -18.28 13.85
CA SER A 881 5.46 -18.48 14.96
C SER A 881 6.13 -18.40 16.33
N GLY A 882 7.43 -18.09 16.35
CA GLY A 882 8.25 -17.99 17.56
C GLY A 882 7.96 -16.73 18.39
N PRO A 883 8.63 -16.60 19.55
CA PRO A 883 8.42 -15.49 20.46
C PRO A 883 8.68 -14.12 19.81
N LEU A 884 9.71 -13.96 18.97
CA LEU A 884 10.04 -12.64 18.41
C LEU A 884 8.94 -12.12 17.48
N ALA A 885 8.42 -12.98 16.60
CA ALA A 885 7.28 -12.68 15.74
C ALA A 885 5.96 -12.47 16.51
N ILE A 886 5.78 -13.10 17.67
CA ILE A 886 4.64 -12.83 18.57
C ILE A 886 4.76 -11.44 19.20
N ILE A 887 5.95 -11.09 19.71
CA ILE A 887 6.25 -9.83 20.41
C ILE A 887 6.08 -8.61 19.48
N GLN A 888 6.75 -8.66 18.32
CA GLN A 888 6.68 -7.61 17.30
C GLN A 888 5.28 -7.55 16.67
N GLY A 889 4.63 -8.71 16.52
CA GLY A 889 3.32 -8.89 15.93
C GLY A 889 3.42 -9.62 14.59
N ARG A 890 2.49 -10.58 14.36
CA ARG A 890 2.48 -11.55 13.24
C ARG A 890 2.32 -10.95 11.83
N THR A 891 2.48 -9.64 11.67
CA THR A 891 2.27 -8.87 10.44
C THR A 891 3.37 -7.83 10.19
N SER A 892 4.57 -7.99 10.76
CA SER A 892 5.75 -7.15 10.43
C SER A 892 6.30 -7.47 9.03
N ASN A 893 5.50 -7.17 8.01
CA ASN A 893 5.88 -7.24 6.60
C ASN A 893 6.73 -6.04 6.16
N SER A 894 7.08 -5.11 7.07
CA SER A 894 7.66 -3.81 6.74
C SER A 894 8.90 -3.90 5.83
N GLY A 895 9.88 -4.75 6.17
CA GLY A 895 11.05 -4.97 5.31
C GLY A 895 10.82 -5.80 4.03
N ARG A 896 9.61 -6.37 3.85
CA ARG A 896 9.15 -6.93 2.56
C ARG A 896 8.49 -5.87 1.67
N GLN A 897 8.12 -4.72 2.24
CA GLN A 897 7.36 -3.64 1.58
C GLN A 897 8.12 -2.32 1.48
N ALA A 898 9.25 -2.15 2.18
CA ALA A 898 10.05 -0.93 2.24
C ALA A 898 10.32 -0.33 0.84
N ALA A 899 9.95 0.93 0.67
CA ALA A 899 10.31 1.71 -0.50
C ALA A 899 11.77 2.18 -0.41
N ARG A 900 12.36 2.52 -1.54
CA ARG A 900 13.67 3.19 -1.56
C ARG A 900 13.49 4.61 -1.04
N LEU A 901 14.18 4.98 0.05
CA LEU A 901 14.00 6.28 0.68
C LEU A 901 14.55 7.39 -0.23
N PHE A 902 13.69 8.25 -0.74
CA PHE A 902 14.08 9.39 -1.57
C PHE A 902 14.65 10.58 -0.77
N SER A 903 14.44 10.60 0.55
CA SER A 903 14.85 11.68 1.46
C SER A 903 16.28 11.56 1.98
N VAL A 904 16.92 10.39 1.87
CA VAL A 904 18.28 10.14 2.39
C VAL A 904 19.19 9.48 1.34
N PRO A 905 20.51 9.66 1.41
CA PRO A 905 21.45 8.89 0.61
C PRO A 905 21.32 7.38 0.84
N HIS A 906 21.52 6.58 -0.20
CA HIS A 906 21.37 5.13 -0.17
C HIS A 906 22.16 4.43 0.96
N VAL A 907 23.35 4.94 1.28
CA VAL A 907 24.18 4.43 2.38
C VAL A 907 23.48 4.48 3.73
N VAL A 908 22.66 5.51 4.00
CA VAL A 908 21.87 5.61 5.23
C VAL A 908 20.79 4.53 5.27
N GLN A 909 20.16 4.21 4.12
CA GLN A 909 19.22 3.09 4.04
C GLN A 909 19.93 1.73 4.19
N GLN A 910 21.15 1.58 3.65
CA GLN A 910 21.96 0.37 3.83
C GLN A 910 22.36 0.16 5.29
N GLU A 911 22.85 1.20 5.97
CA GLU A 911 23.19 1.18 7.40
C GLU A 911 21.96 0.92 8.27
N THR A 912 20.82 1.53 7.96
CA THR A 912 19.53 1.28 8.63
C THR A 912 19.07 -0.17 8.47
N THR A 913 19.21 -0.73 7.27
CA THR A 913 18.85 -2.13 6.97
C THR A 913 19.76 -3.10 7.71
N LEU A 914 21.06 -2.82 7.72
CA LEU A 914 22.08 -3.58 8.41
C LEU A 914 21.82 -3.60 9.92
N ALA A 915 21.62 -2.44 10.54
CA ALA A 915 21.32 -2.33 11.98
C ALA A 915 20.00 -3.02 12.35
N TYR A 916 18.98 -2.93 11.49
CA TYR A 916 17.74 -3.69 11.69
C TYR A 916 17.98 -5.20 11.69
N LEU A 917 18.73 -5.73 10.73
CA LEU A 917 19.00 -7.18 10.63
C LEU A 917 19.90 -7.68 11.75
N GLU A 918 20.94 -6.93 12.15
CA GLU A 918 21.77 -7.20 13.33
C GLU A 918 20.89 -7.26 14.60
N ASN A 919 19.97 -6.31 14.79
CA ASN A 919 19.01 -6.32 15.90
C ASN A 919 18.07 -7.52 15.89
N GLN A 920 17.59 -7.99 14.73
CA GLN A 920 16.75 -9.20 14.66
C GLN A 920 17.50 -10.47 15.04
N VAL A 921 18.76 -10.61 14.60
CA VAL A 921 19.62 -11.75 14.98
C VAL A 921 19.89 -11.73 16.48
N ALA A 922 20.24 -10.56 17.05
CA ALA A 922 20.50 -10.39 18.48
C ALA A 922 19.23 -10.64 19.33
N ALA A 923 18.06 -10.16 18.90
CA ALA A 923 16.80 -10.37 19.61
C ALA A 923 16.38 -11.85 19.60
N ALA A 924 16.53 -12.56 18.47
CA ALA A 924 16.21 -13.98 18.38
C ALA A 924 17.17 -14.85 19.22
N LEU A 925 18.46 -14.50 19.25
CA LEU A 925 19.46 -15.10 20.15
C LEU A 925 19.09 -14.89 21.62
N THR A 926 18.74 -13.66 22.00
CA THR A 926 18.41 -13.28 23.39
C THR A 926 17.13 -13.94 23.89
N LEU A 927 16.14 -14.17 23.01
CA LEU A 927 14.92 -14.94 23.30
C LEU A 927 15.13 -16.47 23.25
N GLN A 928 16.35 -16.93 22.92
CA GLN A 928 16.70 -18.34 22.66
C GLN A 928 15.78 -19.02 21.63
N SER A 929 15.37 -18.28 20.60
CA SER A 929 14.48 -18.78 19.54
C SER A 929 15.31 -19.36 18.39
N SER A 930 15.58 -20.66 18.42
CA SER A 930 16.48 -21.34 17.48
C SER A 930 16.07 -21.15 16.00
N HIS A 931 14.79 -21.33 15.70
CA HIS A 931 14.25 -21.20 14.34
C HIS A 931 14.29 -19.74 13.84
N GLU A 932 13.96 -18.77 14.69
CA GLU A 932 14.02 -17.34 14.32
C GLU A 932 15.47 -16.87 14.18
N TYR A 933 16.39 -17.35 15.05
CA TYR A 933 17.82 -17.05 14.95
C TYR A 933 18.41 -17.56 13.63
N ARG A 934 18.11 -18.81 13.25
CA ARG A 934 18.51 -19.37 11.95
C ARG A 934 17.94 -18.55 10.79
N HIS A 935 16.65 -18.22 10.83
CA HIS A 935 16.00 -17.42 9.78
C HIS A 935 16.68 -16.06 9.58
N TRP A 936 16.83 -15.28 10.66
CA TRP A 936 17.42 -13.95 10.59
C TRP A 936 18.91 -13.99 10.27
N LEU A 937 19.67 -14.99 10.75
CA LEU A 937 21.10 -15.14 10.42
C LEU A 937 21.33 -15.43 8.93
N LEU A 938 20.56 -16.34 8.34
CA LEU A 938 20.62 -16.65 6.90
C LEU A 938 20.27 -15.41 6.05
N LEU A 939 19.23 -14.67 6.46
CA LEU A 939 18.77 -13.47 5.77
C LEU A 939 19.77 -12.30 5.89
N TYR A 940 20.34 -12.10 7.08
CA TYR A 940 21.38 -11.11 7.36
C TYR A 940 22.64 -11.40 6.54
N ALA A 941 23.16 -12.63 6.58
CA ALA A 941 24.33 -13.00 5.80
C ALA A 941 24.08 -12.91 4.28
N ARG A 942 22.88 -13.22 3.79
CA ARG A 942 22.49 -12.97 2.39
C ARG A 942 22.50 -11.48 2.04
N TYR A 943 22.08 -10.61 2.95
CA TYR A 943 22.19 -9.16 2.78
C TYR A 943 23.67 -8.70 2.74
N LEU A 944 24.52 -9.20 3.63
CA LEU A 944 25.97 -8.93 3.60
C LEU A 944 26.62 -9.38 2.28
N VAL A 945 26.20 -10.55 1.74
CA VAL A 945 26.66 -11.07 0.44
C VAL A 945 26.17 -10.20 -0.72
N ASN A 946 24.92 -9.74 -0.69
CA ASN A 946 24.34 -8.91 -1.76
C ASN A 946 24.98 -7.52 -1.83
N GLU A 947 25.11 -6.82 -0.69
CA GLU A 947 25.67 -5.46 -0.62
C GLU A 947 27.21 -5.44 -0.58
N GLY A 948 27.85 -6.58 -0.27
CA GLY A 948 29.30 -6.72 -0.30
C GLY A 948 30.03 -6.32 1.00
N PHE A 949 29.40 -6.53 2.16
CA PHE A 949 29.97 -6.22 3.49
C PHE A 949 30.94 -7.31 3.99
N GLU A 950 32.15 -7.34 3.42
CA GLU A 950 33.12 -8.42 3.62
C GLU A 950 33.53 -8.69 5.08
N TYR A 951 33.87 -7.66 5.87
CA TYR A 951 34.43 -7.86 7.21
C TYR A 951 33.44 -8.57 8.16
N ARG A 952 32.18 -8.12 8.17
CA ARG A 952 31.09 -8.76 8.93
C ARG A 952 30.82 -10.20 8.47
N LEU A 953 30.85 -10.45 7.16
CA LEU A 953 30.66 -11.80 6.62
C LEU A 953 31.79 -12.74 7.04
N ARG A 954 33.05 -12.26 7.04
CA ARG A 954 34.22 -13.03 7.52
C ARG A 954 34.15 -13.32 9.02
N GLU A 955 33.69 -12.36 9.82
CA GLU A 955 33.49 -12.53 11.27
C GLU A 955 32.46 -13.63 11.57
N ILE A 956 31.29 -13.60 10.91
CA ILE A 956 30.27 -14.66 11.01
C ILE A 956 30.83 -16.01 10.59
N CYS A 957 31.57 -16.08 9.47
CA CYS A 957 32.17 -17.34 9.02
C CYS A 957 33.20 -17.89 10.03
N LYS A 958 34.00 -17.01 10.64
CA LYS A 958 35.00 -17.38 11.65
C LYS A 958 34.37 -17.92 12.93
N ASP A 959 33.31 -17.29 13.43
CA ASP A 959 32.58 -17.82 14.59
C ASP A 959 31.85 -19.13 14.26
N LEU A 960 31.22 -19.25 13.09
CA LEU A 960 30.48 -20.46 12.76
C LEU A 960 31.37 -21.68 12.47
N LEU A 961 32.61 -21.46 12.02
CA LEU A 961 33.61 -22.51 11.81
C LEU A 961 34.29 -22.95 13.11
N GLY A 962 34.70 -22.00 13.95
CA GLY A 962 35.53 -22.26 15.12
C GLY A 962 36.95 -22.73 14.79
N PRO A 963 37.69 -23.25 15.77
CA PRO A 963 39.05 -23.75 15.56
C PRO A 963 39.06 -25.05 14.72
N VAL A 964 39.93 -25.08 13.71
CA VAL A 964 40.19 -26.28 12.86
C VAL A 964 41.07 -27.31 13.58
N HIS A 965 41.78 -26.90 14.62
CA HIS A 965 42.60 -27.74 15.50
C HIS A 965 42.22 -27.46 16.96
N CYS A 966 41.85 -28.50 17.72
CA CYS A 966 41.45 -28.36 19.11
C CYS A 966 42.67 -28.08 20.01
N SER A 967 43.00 -26.80 20.23
CA SER A 967 43.88 -26.40 21.33
C SER A 967 43.11 -26.42 22.65
N THR A 968 43.76 -26.88 23.72
CA THR A 968 43.18 -27.11 25.06
C THR A 968 42.80 -25.85 25.84
N GLY A 969 42.77 -24.67 25.18
CA GLY A 969 42.35 -23.38 25.75
C GLY A 969 41.27 -22.65 24.96
N SER A 970 40.70 -23.25 23.91
CA SER A 970 39.65 -22.60 23.11
C SER A 970 38.30 -22.57 23.83
N GLN A 971 37.81 -21.37 24.17
CA GLN A 971 36.48 -21.13 24.74
C GLN A 971 35.32 -21.22 23.71
N TRP A 972 35.59 -21.61 22.46
CA TRP A 972 34.58 -21.64 21.40
C TRP A 972 33.49 -22.71 21.61
N GLU A 973 32.24 -22.27 21.76
CA GLU A 973 31.08 -23.16 21.76
C GLU A 973 30.71 -23.64 20.36
N SER A 974 30.59 -24.96 20.18
CA SER A 974 30.24 -25.59 18.89
C SER A 974 28.76 -25.45 18.48
N THR A 975 27.92 -24.93 19.38
CA THR A 975 26.49 -24.75 19.20
C THR A 975 26.06 -23.32 19.54
N VAL A 976 24.95 -22.88 18.96
CA VAL A 976 24.31 -21.59 19.26
C VAL A 976 22.79 -21.80 19.22
N VAL A 977 22.10 -21.47 20.31
CA VAL A 977 20.66 -21.76 20.51
C VAL A 977 20.27 -23.21 20.14
N GLY A 978 21.10 -24.18 20.55
CA GLY A 978 20.92 -25.61 20.25
C GLY A 978 21.26 -26.05 18.81
N LEU A 979 21.53 -25.11 17.90
CA LEU A 979 21.94 -25.41 16.52
C LEU A 979 23.46 -25.56 16.44
N ARG A 980 23.94 -26.51 15.63
CA ARG A 980 25.39 -26.70 15.39
C ARG A 980 25.92 -25.57 14.50
N LYS A 981 26.90 -24.81 14.99
CA LYS A 981 27.48 -23.66 14.27
C LYS A 981 28.00 -24.03 12.87
N ARG A 982 28.67 -25.17 12.74
CA ARG A 982 29.20 -25.68 11.46
C ARG A 982 28.12 -26.13 10.46
N GLU A 983 26.91 -26.47 10.90
CA GLU A 983 25.81 -26.75 9.98
C GLU A 983 25.20 -25.43 9.44
N LEU A 984 25.08 -24.40 10.29
CA LEU A 984 24.71 -23.05 9.84
C LEU A 984 25.70 -22.51 8.80
N LEU A 985 27.01 -22.76 8.96
CA LEU A 985 28.01 -22.39 7.95
C LEU A 985 27.80 -23.12 6.61
N LYS A 986 27.48 -24.42 6.63
CA LYS A 986 27.15 -25.18 5.40
C LYS A 986 25.90 -24.65 4.70
N GLU A 987 24.91 -24.14 5.43
CA GLU A 987 23.73 -23.49 4.86
C GLU A 987 24.04 -22.11 4.26
N LEU A 988 25.01 -21.39 4.82
CA LEU A 988 25.47 -20.09 4.32
C LEU A 988 26.35 -20.19 3.07
N LEU A 989 27.19 -21.21 2.96
CA LEU A 989 28.15 -21.34 1.86
C LEU A 989 27.53 -21.29 0.46
N PRO A 990 26.40 -21.96 0.16
CA PRO A 990 25.68 -21.80 -1.11
C PRO A 990 25.26 -20.36 -1.43
N VAL A 991 25.02 -19.52 -0.42
CA VAL A 991 24.71 -18.09 -0.60
C VAL A 991 25.97 -17.30 -0.87
N ILE A 992 27.03 -17.52 -0.09
CA ILE A 992 28.34 -16.85 -0.27
C ILE A 992 28.90 -17.14 -1.67
N GLY A 993 28.82 -18.40 -2.13
CA GLY A 993 29.28 -18.83 -3.45
C GLY A 993 28.48 -18.28 -4.63
N GLN A 994 27.30 -17.70 -4.43
CA GLN A 994 26.53 -17.05 -5.51
C GLN A 994 27.14 -15.71 -5.94
N ASN A 995 27.97 -15.07 -5.11
CA ASN A 995 28.63 -13.81 -5.45
C ASN A 995 30.13 -14.04 -5.69
N LEU A 996 30.58 -13.80 -6.93
CA LEU A 996 31.98 -13.91 -7.36
C LEU A 996 32.96 -13.13 -6.48
N ARG A 997 32.54 -12.01 -5.87
CA ARG A 997 33.37 -11.24 -4.93
C ARG A 997 33.83 -12.07 -3.73
N PHE A 998 33.03 -13.04 -3.29
CA PHE A 998 33.29 -13.86 -2.11
C PHE A 998 33.80 -15.28 -2.42
N GLN A 999 34.12 -15.58 -3.68
CA GLN A 999 34.62 -16.90 -4.10
C GLN A 999 35.82 -17.38 -3.27
N ARG A 1000 36.75 -16.48 -2.91
CA ARG A 1000 37.89 -16.81 -2.04
C ARG A 1000 37.48 -17.20 -0.63
N LEU A 1001 36.51 -16.49 -0.03
CA LEU A 1001 35.98 -16.80 1.31
C LEU A 1001 35.19 -18.11 1.30
N PHE A 1002 34.42 -18.35 0.24
CA PHE A 1002 33.74 -19.63 0.02
C PHE A 1002 34.74 -20.80 0.01
N THR A 1003 35.81 -20.72 -0.79
CA THR A 1003 36.86 -21.75 -0.84
C THR A 1003 37.56 -21.92 0.51
N GLU A 1004 37.99 -20.81 1.14
CA GLU A 1004 38.66 -20.78 2.45
C GLU A 1004 37.85 -21.50 3.55
N CYS A 1005 36.52 -21.30 3.58
CA CYS A 1005 35.63 -21.95 4.53
C CYS A 1005 35.26 -23.39 4.14
N GLN A 1006 35.12 -23.69 2.84
CA GLN A 1006 34.82 -25.04 2.35
C GLN A 1006 35.99 -26.01 2.63
N GLU A 1007 37.22 -25.61 2.29
CA GLU A 1007 38.44 -26.39 2.56
C GLU A 1007 38.58 -26.70 4.05
N GLN A 1008 38.38 -25.70 4.92
CA GLN A 1008 38.48 -25.89 6.37
C GLN A 1008 37.34 -26.74 6.95
N LEU A 1009 36.13 -26.71 6.36
CA LEU A 1009 35.05 -27.64 6.74
C LEU A 1009 35.31 -29.08 6.29
N ASP A 1010 35.96 -29.30 5.15
CA ASP A 1010 36.24 -30.65 4.64
C ASP A 1010 37.44 -31.28 5.37
N ILE A 1011 38.47 -30.48 5.75
CA ILE A 1011 39.50 -30.85 6.74
C ILE A 1011 38.91 -31.25 8.12
N LEU A 1012 37.66 -30.88 8.38
CA LEU A 1012 36.88 -31.24 9.57
C LEU A 1012 35.84 -32.35 9.32
N ARG A 1013 35.86 -33.01 8.16
CA ARG A 1013 35.19 -34.29 7.88
C ARG A 1013 36.16 -35.46 7.88
N ASP A 1014 37.41 -35.22 7.52
CA ASP A 1014 38.50 -36.20 7.51
C ASP A 1014 39.11 -36.43 8.92
N LYS A 1015 38.40 -36.01 9.98
CA LYS A 1015 38.76 -36.10 11.41
C LYS A 1015 37.56 -36.53 12.24
#